data_AF-A0A5P2HB42-F1
#
_entry.id   AF-A0A5P2HB42-F1
#
_cell.length_a   1.000
_cell.length_b   1.000
_cell.length_c   1.000
_cell.angle_alpha   90.00
_cell.angle_beta   90.00
_cell.angle_gamma   90.00
#
_symmetry.space_group_name_H-M   'P 1'
#
loop_
_entity.id
_entity.type
_entity.pdbx_description
1 polymer ?
#
loop_
_entity_poly.entity_id
_entity_poly.type
_entity_poly.pdbx_seq_one_letter_code
_entity_poly.pdbx_strand_id
1 'polypeptide(L)'
;MATATGVAVVGGPRAAAQGAPLPKACVVMSLASKREPPRCMPADTVIALQEASPAARRILEEVRIPWHGLMYLSDGPAMSGNLWRLSASGNADALALRGIPRGAIASAVMVPVACVYEDANFRSRERCHAPGDIVGDLSVLDRMISSLRVPPGLVVRAYAGKHGTGRMMSFTANANWSALNRHALNDAIRSLQVARARLCEGRCVIPASDAYDLRAMFGADWKRDAHRLPQLALPLDVGRDAHAMLRYGGRLTISHSSGASWVHVKGRDRASLVLPGNPRVHRATVAMSFRVGDSIDVQLVRSDADGRFVDAMPVTTLPWPEEADDVISIVNASQRGAIVLDRPRKAIGSWADALVDPPRGFGEQALLGNALTGLKPDASAEARAGDLRPPRGAAILTQYFADDRDPLAMGAAARVCRISVDRVFAMAHRTFARTRGKRRIGKRGIGNWEACASRVTAIVTLYQALFPRGWDIARYRAVIRRVLDSQPVRRDAGSADQEAEFVAAVREQTDTEDTRLADAVLGFHMANVIRAYSMAARIDLEPLAADRDALGAVACGTPAGEAGVSRAGVNTLGWYRYDLADYRYRVVLPHERRHGTPSTLVDEPFVISVSTREDTSDITALRVEMYEWQLRYMQALLPGIRIPTHGFQPELPEPADVSPTTPLSPPCRRDLPHAGRDFLAATGYSMTQGIDDALRHAYARTYADSVFVTVFFRRRPVAVLYGQIPVGGGTDAEVLMVVSAPDNVLDPERDGAVRGAGAAALNYFIQHARSQGMTAVRVQAISGPATKVTKAGFRFDDEL
;
A
#
# COMPACT_ATOMS: atom_id res chain seq x y z
N MET A 1 -2.27 13.71 53.61
CA MET A 1 -1.03 14.48 53.85
C MET A 1 0.13 13.62 53.43
N ALA A 2 1.00 14.17 52.58
CA ALA A 2 1.95 13.45 51.75
C ALA A 2 3.11 12.83 52.54
N THR A 3 3.40 11.55 52.27
CA THR A 3 4.65 10.88 52.65
C THR A 3 5.51 10.72 51.40
N ALA A 4 6.57 11.53 51.32
CA ALA A 4 7.62 11.43 50.32
C ALA A 4 8.57 10.29 50.68
N THR A 5 8.65 9.26 49.84
CA THR A 5 9.69 8.23 49.89
C THR A 5 10.72 8.54 48.82
N GLY A 6 11.88 9.04 49.25
CA GLY A 6 13.05 9.26 48.42
C GLY A 6 13.63 7.94 47.91
N VAL A 7 13.88 7.87 46.61
CA VAL A 7 14.60 6.77 45.98
C VAL A 7 16.09 7.04 46.11
N ALA A 8 16.77 6.19 46.87
CA ALA A 8 18.22 6.19 46.99
C ALA A 8 18.86 5.74 45.67
N VAL A 9 19.64 6.64 45.05
CA VAL A 9 20.56 6.31 43.97
C VAL A 9 21.81 5.70 44.60
N VAL A 10 21.89 4.37 44.60
CA VAL A 10 23.09 3.64 45.03
C VAL A 10 24.10 3.66 43.89
N GLY A 11 25.29 4.20 44.19
CA GLY A 11 26.39 4.42 43.27
C GLY A 11 26.83 3.15 42.53
N GLY A 12 26.93 3.27 41.21
CA GLY A 12 27.48 2.22 40.34
C GLY A 12 28.99 2.02 40.57
N PRO A 13 29.51 0.80 40.33
CA PRO A 13 30.94 0.58 40.36
C PRO A 13 31.62 1.35 39.22
N ARG A 14 32.71 2.02 39.59
CA ARG A 14 33.64 2.79 38.75
C ARG A 14 33.81 2.22 37.34
N ALA A 15 33.57 3.08 36.36
CA ALA A 15 34.01 2.90 34.98
C ALA A 15 35.53 2.75 34.94
N ALA A 16 35.99 1.52 34.71
CA ALA A 16 37.36 1.22 34.34
C ALA A 16 37.36 0.59 32.95
N ALA A 17 37.67 1.42 31.93
CA ALA A 17 38.49 1.06 30.77
C ALA A 17 38.53 2.26 29.82
N GLN A 18 39.53 3.12 30.01
CA GLN A 18 40.02 4.02 28.98
C GLN A 18 40.49 3.20 27.77
N GLY A 19 40.07 3.62 26.58
CA GLY A 19 40.37 3.11 25.23
C GLY A 19 41.60 2.23 25.05
N ALA A 20 41.47 0.92 25.31
CA ALA A 20 42.36 -0.05 24.68
C ALA A 20 42.09 0.00 23.16
N PRO A 21 43.13 0.12 22.30
CA PRO A 21 42.93 0.16 20.85
C PRO A 21 42.19 -1.09 20.41
N LEU A 22 41.13 -0.89 19.61
CA LEU A 22 40.36 -1.99 19.04
C LEU A 22 41.31 -2.95 18.33
N PRO A 23 41.28 -4.26 18.65
CA PRO A 23 42.25 -5.18 18.08
C PRO A 23 42.08 -5.26 16.56
N LYS A 24 43.22 -5.34 15.87
CA LYS A 24 43.29 -5.33 14.41
C LYS A 24 43.57 -6.74 13.90
N ALA A 25 42.90 -7.15 12.83
CA ALA A 25 43.35 -8.32 12.10
C ALA A 25 44.49 -7.93 11.18
N CYS A 26 45.49 -8.79 11.07
CA CYS A 26 46.67 -8.54 10.25
C CYS A 26 46.86 -9.64 9.22
N VAL A 27 47.28 -9.24 8.02
CA VAL A 27 47.71 -10.18 6.99
C VAL A 27 49.18 -9.95 6.68
N VAL A 28 49.90 -11.03 6.44
CA VAL A 28 51.31 -11.01 6.07
C VAL A 28 51.42 -11.57 4.67
N MET A 29 52.04 -10.79 3.79
CA MET A 29 52.27 -11.16 2.40
C MET A 29 53.77 -11.39 2.18
N SER A 30 54.13 -12.07 1.09
CA SER A 30 55.48 -12.11 0.56
C SER A 30 55.51 -11.64 -0.90
N LEU A 31 56.59 -10.97 -1.29
CA LEU A 31 56.85 -10.54 -2.66
C LEU A 31 58.24 -11.02 -3.06
N ALA A 32 58.35 -11.77 -4.15
CA ALA A 32 59.62 -12.39 -4.58
C ALA A 32 60.34 -13.14 -3.42
N SER A 33 59.57 -13.93 -2.66
CA SER A 33 60.03 -14.68 -1.47
C SER A 33 60.51 -13.83 -0.28
N LYS A 34 60.39 -12.50 -0.34
CA LYS A 34 60.66 -11.61 0.79
C LYS A 34 59.36 -11.31 1.54
N ARG A 35 59.33 -11.68 2.83
CA ARG A 35 58.20 -11.41 3.73
C ARG A 35 58.03 -9.91 3.96
N GLU A 36 56.83 -9.40 3.69
CA GLU A 36 56.45 -8.00 3.93
C GLU A 36 56.01 -7.78 5.39
N PRO A 37 56.08 -6.53 5.90
CA PRO A 37 55.50 -6.18 7.20
C PRO A 37 53.98 -6.51 7.25
N PRO A 38 53.46 -6.94 8.41
CA PRO A 38 52.03 -7.21 8.56
C PRO A 38 51.18 -5.97 8.25
N ARG A 39 50.17 -6.14 7.39
CA ARG A 39 49.18 -5.11 7.08
C ARG A 39 47.96 -5.34 7.96
N CYS A 40 47.77 -4.48 8.94
CA CYS A 40 46.70 -4.60 9.93
C CYS A 40 45.52 -3.69 9.60
N MET A 41 44.29 -4.20 9.71
CA MET A 41 43.06 -3.48 9.44
C MET A 41 42.14 -3.46 10.68
N PRO A 42 41.44 -2.34 10.93
CA PRO A 42 40.35 -2.34 11.89
C PRO A 42 39.14 -3.10 11.33
N ALA A 43 38.13 -3.31 12.19
CA ALA A 43 36.86 -3.91 11.78
C ALA A 43 36.22 -3.11 10.64
N ASP A 44 35.53 -3.83 9.75
CA ASP A 44 34.76 -3.31 8.61
C ASP A 44 35.57 -2.51 7.58
N THR A 45 36.90 -2.55 7.65
CA THR A 45 37.78 -1.91 6.67
C THR A 45 38.30 -2.95 5.68
N VAL A 46 37.99 -2.73 4.40
CA VAL A 46 38.54 -3.52 3.31
C VAL A 46 39.95 -3.03 3.01
N ILE A 47 40.90 -3.96 2.93
CA ILE A 47 42.26 -3.66 2.47
C ILE A 47 42.53 -4.34 1.12
N ALA A 48 43.20 -3.60 0.23
CA ALA A 48 43.73 -4.16 -1.01
C ALA A 48 45.07 -4.85 -0.72
N LEU A 49 45.18 -6.11 -1.13
CA LEU A 49 46.37 -6.95 -0.92
C LEU A 49 47.25 -7.00 -2.15
N GLN A 50 46.66 -6.99 -3.34
CA GLN A 50 47.37 -6.85 -4.61
C GLN A 50 47.30 -5.41 -5.10
N GLU A 51 48.38 -4.94 -5.73
CA GLU A 51 48.38 -3.67 -6.46
C GLU A 51 47.86 -3.88 -7.89
N ALA A 52 47.46 -2.79 -8.55
CA ALA A 52 46.96 -2.85 -9.92
C ALA A 52 48.03 -3.25 -10.95
N SER A 53 49.32 -3.25 -10.58
CA SER A 53 50.43 -3.58 -11.49
C SER A 53 50.70 -5.10 -11.52
N PRO A 54 50.66 -5.74 -12.70
CA PRO A 54 50.81 -7.19 -12.85
C PRO A 54 52.24 -7.72 -12.65
N ALA A 55 53.23 -6.85 -12.44
CA ALA A 55 54.65 -7.23 -12.48
C ALA A 55 55.14 -8.05 -11.27
N ALA A 56 54.42 -8.08 -10.15
CA ALA A 56 54.83 -8.88 -8.98
C ALA A 56 53.63 -9.34 -8.14
N ARG A 57 53.28 -10.63 -8.25
CA ARG A 57 52.20 -11.24 -7.44
C ARG A 57 52.66 -11.41 -6.01
N ARG A 58 51.92 -10.83 -5.07
CA ARG A 58 52.12 -11.10 -3.64
C ARG A 58 51.49 -12.43 -3.25
N ILE A 59 52.11 -13.17 -2.35
CA ILE A 59 51.60 -14.45 -1.82
C ILE A 59 51.18 -14.24 -0.37
N LEU A 60 49.98 -14.68 -0.02
CA LEU A 60 49.51 -14.65 1.36
C LEU A 60 50.23 -15.71 2.21
N GLU A 61 50.96 -15.28 3.22
CA GLU A 61 51.76 -16.16 4.10
C GLU A 61 51.10 -16.43 5.44
N GLU A 62 50.43 -15.43 6.01
CA GLU A 62 49.86 -15.53 7.35
C GLU A 62 48.65 -14.62 7.50
N VAL A 63 47.66 -15.11 8.24
CA VAL A 63 46.52 -14.33 8.70
C VAL A 63 46.47 -14.39 10.22
N ARG A 64 46.41 -13.23 10.86
CA ARG A 64 46.22 -13.06 12.31
C ARG A 64 44.85 -12.45 12.57
N ILE A 65 43.96 -13.23 13.18
CA ILE A 65 42.60 -12.84 13.52
C ILE A 65 42.51 -12.70 15.03
N PRO A 66 42.03 -11.55 15.56
CA PRO A 66 41.77 -11.43 16.97
C PRO A 66 40.53 -12.25 17.36
N TRP A 67 40.41 -12.58 18.65
CA TRP A 67 39.33 -13.45 19.17
C TRP A 67 37.89 -12.91 18.95
N HIS A 68 37.68 -11.65 18.55
CA HIS A 68 36.38 -11.04 18.23
C HIS A 68 36.24 -10.67 16.74
N GLY A 69 37.05 -11.27 15.87
CA GLY A 69 36.99 -11.03 14.43
C GLY A 69 36.65 -12.29 13.66
N LEU A 70 35.93 -12.12 12.57
CA LEU A 70 35.85 -13.08 11.48
C LEU A 70 36.47 -12.44 10.25
N MET A 71 37.48 -13.08 9.65
CA MET A 71 38.09 -12.54 8.44
C MET A 71 37.48 -13.17 7.20
N TYR A 72 37.25 -12.34 6.19
CA TYR A 72 36.93 -12.76 4.83
C TYR A 72 38.06 -12.36 3.90
N LEU A 73 38.48 -13.30 3.05
CA LEU A 73 39.42 -13.08 1.96
C LEU A 73 38.67 -13.14 0.63
N SER A 74 39.16 -12.40 -0.37
CA SER A 74 38.63 -12.40 -1.73
C SER A 74 39.75 -12.39 -2.76
N ASP A 75 39.56 -13.12 -3.86
CA ASP A 75 40.45 -13.11 -5.03
C ASP A 75 40.14 -11.95 -6.00
N GLY A 76 38.99 -11.29 -5.82
CA GLY A 76 38.64 -10.04 -6.47
C GLY A 76 38.98 -8.81 -5.63
N PRO A 77 39.23 -7.64 -6.25
CA PRO A 77 39.39 -6.37 -5.53
C PRO A 77 38.08 -5.96 -4.84
N ALA A 78 38.18 -5.22 -3.74
CA ALA A 78 37.02 -4.73 -2.97
C ALA A 78 35.98 -5.82 -2.64
N MET A 79 36.43 -7.04 -2.38
CA MET A 79 35.60 -8.21 -2.08
C MET A 79 34.65 -8.65 -3.22
N SER A 80 34.97 -8.38 -4.49
CA SER A 80 34.10 -8.72 -5.63
C SER A 80 34.21 -10.17 -6.14
N GLY A 81 35.18 -10.94 -5.65
CA GLY A 81 35.50 -12.28 -6.17
C GLY A 81 34.94 -13.43 -5.33
N ASN A 82 35.55 -14.61 -5.45
CA ASN A 82 35.25 -15.74 -4.58
C ASN A 82 35.64 -15.40 -3.13
N LEU A 83 34.80 -15.79 -2.18
CA LEU A 83 34.96 -15.44 -0.77
C LEU A 83 35.39 -16.64 0.06
N TRP A 84 36.42 -16.46 0.91
CA TRP A 84 36.83 -17.45 1.90
C TRP A 84 36.66 -16.89 3.32
N ARG A 85 35.96 -17.64 4.17
CA ARG A 85 35.70 -17.29 5.56
C ARG A 85 36.73 -17.95 6.49
N LEU A 86 37.32 -17.16 7.38
CA LEU A 86 38.31 -17.60 8.37
C LEU A 86 37.87 -17.19 9.78
N SER A 87 37.70 -18.17 10.67
CA SER A 87 37.36 -17.96 12.09
C SER A 87 38.56 -18.03 13.05
N ALA A 88 39.74 -18.36 12.54
CA ALA A 88 40.96 -18.46 13.33
C ALA A 88 42.17 -18.07 12.48
N SER A 89 43.21 -17.57 13.15
CA SER A 89 44.53 -17.32 12.56
C SER A 89 45.10 -18.57 11.90
N GLY A 90 45.94 -18.37 10.88
CA GLY A 90 46.56 -19.47 10.15
C GLY A 90 47.77 -19.01 9.35
N ASN A 91 48.76 -19.89 9.24
CA ASN A 91 49.91 -19.74 8.35
C ASN A 91 49.61 -20.31 6.96
N ALA A 92 50.59 -20.25 6.07
CA ALA A 92 50.54 -20.75 4.70
C ALA A 92 49.92 -22.16 4.58
N ASP A 93 50.35 -23.11 5.39
CA ASP A 93 49.88 -24.50 5.34
C ASP A 93 48.43 -24.61 5.77
N ALA A 94 48.05 -23.93 6.86
CA ALA A 94 46.67 -23.89 7.34
C ALA A 94 45.72 -23.25 6.31
N LEU A 95 46.20 -22.25 5.57
CA LEU A 95 45.43 -21.61 4.49
C LEU A 95 45.31 -22.53 3.27
N ALA A 96 46.38 -23.25 2.90
CA ALA A 96 46.37 -24.21 1.79
C ALA A 96 45.43 -25.39 2.05
N LEU A 97 45.41 -25.92 3.29
CA LEU A 97 44.48 -26.98 3.71
C LEU A 97 43.00 -26.56 3.60
N ARG A 98 42.72 -25.26 3.65
CA ARG A 98 41.37 -24.69 3.46
C ARG A 98 41.06 -24.36 1.99
N GLY A 99 41.94 -24.73 1.04
CA GLY A 99 41.75 -24.47 -0.39
C GLY A 99 41.85 -23.00 -0.78
N ILE A 100 42.57 -22.18 -0.01
CA ILE A 100 42.68 -20.74 -0.25
C ILE A 100 43.81 -20.49 -1.26
N PRO A 101 43.54 -19.88 -2.43
CA PRO A 101 44.55 -19.64 -3.46
C PRO A 101 45.45 -18.46 -3.06
N ARG A 102 46.49 -18.75 -2.26
CA ARG A 102 47.37 -17.75 -1.62
C ARG A 102 47.94 -16.68 -2.56
N GLY A 103 48.21 -17.02 -3.82
CA GLY A 103 48.73 -16.10 -4.84
C GLY A 103 47.67 -15.33 -5.63
N ALA A 104 46.39 -15.58 -5.37
CA ALA A 104 45.26 -14.92 -6.04
C ALA A 104 44.47 -13.98 -5.11
N ILE A 105 44.71 -14.01 -3.80
CA ILE A 105 43.99 -13.15 -2.85
C ILE A 105 44.32 -11.67 -3.12
N ALA A 106 43.28 -10.90 -3.42
CA ALA A 106 43.33 -9.50 -3.82
C ALA A 106 42.80 -8.54 -2.75
N SER A 107 41.89 -8.98 -1.88
CA SER A 107 41.38 -8.14 -0.79
C SER A 107 41.00 -8.94 0.46
N ALA A 108 40.92 -8.24 1.59
CA ALA A 108 40.52 -8.81 2.86
C ALA A 108 39.69 -7.82 3.68
N VAL A 109 38.80 -8.34 4.52
CA VAL A 109 38.02 -7.57 5.50
C VAL A 109 37.83 -8.37 6.79
N MET A 110 37.80 -7.69 7.93
CA MET A 110 37.42 -8.28 9.21
C MET A 110 36.04 -7.79 9.63
N VAL A 111 35.13 -8.71 9.94
CA VAL A 111 33.81 -8.43 10.51
C VAL A 111 33.84 -8.70 12.02
N PRO A 112 33.34 -7.81 12.88
CA PRO A 112 33.31 -8.05 14.32
C PRO A 112 32.29 -9.15 14.67
N VAL A 113 32.58 -9.95 15.68
CA VAL A 113 31.69 -11.04 16.14
C VAL A 113 31.45 -10.99 17.64
N ALA A 114 30.23 -11.34 18.06
CA ALA A 114 29.92 -11.59 19.46
C ALA A 114 30.07 -13.09 19.76
N CYS A 115 30.58 -13.43 20.94
CA CYS A 115 30.88 -14.82 21.31
C CYS A 115 30.11 -15.23 22.56
N VAL A 116 29.50 -16.42 22.51
CA VAL A 116 28.90 -17.09 23.66
C VAL A 116 29.83 -18.18 24.18
N TYR A 117 29.79 -18.41 25.48
CA TYR A 117 30.68 -19.32 26.19
C TYR A 117 29.87 -20.25 27.08
N GLU A 118 30.28 -21.51 27.13
CA GLU A 118 29.74 -22.52 28.02
C GLU A 118 29.85 -22.06 29.49
N ASP A 119 31.05 -21.65 29.90
CA ASP A 119 31.31 -21.30 31.29
C ASP A 119 31.23 -19.79 31.55
N ALA A 120 31.10 -19.43 32.82
CA ALA A 120 31.27 -18.07 33.30
C ALA A 120 32.69 -17.54 33.01
N ASN A 121 32.83 -16.22 32.98
CA ASN A 121 34.09 -15.49 32.76
C ASN A 121 34.73 -15.74 31.38
N PHE A 122 33.93 -16.03 30.35
CA PHE A 122 34.37 -16.20 28.96
C PHE A 122 35.37 -17.36 28.79
N ARG A 123 35.03 -18.53 29.36
CA ARG A 123 35.88 -19.72 29.38
C ARG A 123 35.21 -20.92 28.68
N SER A 124 36.00 -21.96 28.47
CA SER A 124 35.59 -23.22 27.83
C SER A 124 35.15 -23.05 26.37
N ARG A 125 34.27 -23.93 25.88
CA ARG A 125 33.78 -23.96 24.51
C ARG A 125 33.09 -22.64 24.19
N GLU A 126 33.47 -22.07 23.06
CA GLU A 126 32.92 -20.81 22.58
C GLU A 126 32.29 -20.96 21.19
N ARG A 127 31.34 -20.10 20.88
CA ARG A 127 30.82 -19.94 19.52
C ARG A 127 30.61 -18.46 19.22
N CYS A 128 31.20 -18.01 18.13
CA CYS A 128 31.14 -16.62 17.72
C CYS A 128 30.25 -16.42 16.50
N HIS A 129 29.48 -15.35 16.53
CA HIS A 129 28.47 -15.00 15.53
C HIS A 129 28.68 -13.56 15.05
N ALA A 130 28.77 -13.40 13.73
CA ALA A 130 28.75 -12.10 13.08
C ALA A 130 27.33 -11.53 13.06
N PRO A 131 27.17 -10.21 12.84
CA PRO A 131 25.87 -9.62 12.58
C PRO A 131 25.10 -10.33 11.45
N GLY A 132 23.80 -10.53 11.62
CA GLY A 132 23.00 -11.25 10.63
C GLY A 132 21.61 -11.70 11.11
N ASP A 133 21.09 -12.71 10.43
CA ASP A 133 19.84 -13.36 10.79
C ASP A 133 19.92 -14.07 12.14
N ILE A 134 18.75 -14.39 12.69
CA ILE A 134 18.63 -15.14 13.95
C ILE A 134 19.28 -16.51 13.80
N VAL A 135 20.22 -16.81 14.70
CA VAL A 135 20.83 -18.13 14.87
C VAL A 135 19.83 -18.99 15.66
N GLY A 136 19.01 -19.75 14.93
CA GLY A 136 17.89 -20.50 15.52
C GLY A 136 18.28 -21.69 16.39
N ASP A 137 19.50 -22.22 16.23
CA ASP A 137 20.03 -23.35 16.98
C ASP A 137 21.52 -23.15 17.32
N LEU A 138 21.86 -23.17 18.61
CA LEU A 138 23.23 -22.99 19.11
C LEU A 138 24.01 -24.31 19.21
N SER A 139 23.39 -25.41 18.79
CA SER A 139 23.94 -26.77 18.74
C SER A 139 24.47 -27.21 20.10
N VAL A 140 25.78 -27.52 20.21
CA VAL A 140 26.43 -28.00 21.43
C VAL A 140 26.41 -27.02 22.61
N LEU A 141 26.01 -25.77 22.38
CA LEU A 141 25.85 -24.74 23.42
C LEU A 141 24.37 -24.45 23.77
N ASP A 142 23.39 -25.17 23.19
CA ASP A 142 21.96 -25.00 23.55
C ASP A 142 21.79 -25.25 25.05
N ARG A 143 21.25 -24.26 25.79
CA ARG A 143 21.06 -24.32 27.26
C ARG A 143 22.33 -24.54 28.09
N MET A 144 23.49 -24.15 27.56
CA MET A 144 24.75 -24.27 28.28
C MET A 144 25.50 -22.96 28.40
N ILE A 145 24.90 -21.83 28.02
CA ILE A 145 25.61 -20.54 27.94
C ILE A 145 25.57 -19.84 29.29
N SER A 146 26.75 -19.66 29.88
CA SER A 146 26.94 -18.92 31.14
C SER A 146 27.72 -17.60 31.00
N SER A 147 28.26 -17.28 29.82
CA SER A 147 28.71 -15.91 29.53
C SER A 147 28.67 -15.53 28.05
N LEU A 148 28.59 -14.22 27.80
CA LEU A 148 28.45 -13.61 26.49
C LEU A 148 29.38 -12.40 26.38
N ARG A 149 30.18 -12.36 25.33
CA ARG A 149 31.06 -11.24 25.03
C ARG A 149 30.53 -10.44 23.84
N VAL A 150 30.36 -9.13 24.04
CA VAL A 150 29.77 -8.21 23.07
C VAL A 150 30.78 -7.10 22.76
N PRO A 151 31.38 -7.10 21.56
CA PRO A 151 32.26 -6.02 21.13
C PRO A 151 31.54 -4.65 21.08
N PRO A 152 32.25 -3.53 21.25
CA PRO A 152 31.69 -2.20 21.08
C PRO A 152 31.02 -2.03 19.71
N GLY A 153 29.84 -1.42 19.69
CA GLY A 153 29.06 -1.18 18.47
C GLY A 153 28.17 -2.35 18.04
N LEU A 154 28.21 -3.49 18.74
CA LEU A 154 27.27 -4.60 18.55
C LEU A 154 26.22 -4.67 19.66
N VAL A 155 25.09 -5.26 19.31
CA VAL A 155 23.98 -5.63 20.19
C VAL A 155 23.73 -7.12 19.98
N VAL A 156 23.62 -7.87 21.09
CA VAL A 156 23.23 -9.28 21.05
C VAL A 156 21.86 -9.42 21.68
N ARG A 157 20.90 -9.91 20.91
CA ARG A 157 19.58 -10.32 21.40
C ARG A 157 19.64 -11.80 21.70
N ALA A 158 19.49 -12.18 22.96
CA ALA A 158 19.50 -13.56 23.41
C ALA A 158 18.09 -14.01 23.76
N TYR A 159 17.72 -15.21 23.32
CA TYR A 159 16.37 -15.75 23.42
C TYR A 159 16.36 -17.07 24.18
N ALA A 160 15.38 -17.24 25.06
CA ALA A 160 15.16 -18.47 25.80
C ALA A 160 14.49 -19.59 24.96
N GLY A 161 13.89 -19.25 23.83
CA GLY A 161 13.35 -20.19 22.84
C GLY A 161 14.26 -20.32 21.62
N LYS A 162 13.94 -21.29 20.76
CA LYS A 162 14.60 -21.45 19.44
C LYS A 162 14.05 -20.44 18.44
N HIS A 163 14.80 -20.16 17.36
CA HIS A 163 14.36 -19.29 16.26
C HIS A 163 13.83 -17.91 16.70
N GLY A 164 14.39 -17.32 17.76
CA GLY A 164 13.97 -16.00 18.23
C GLY A 164 12.68 -15.98 19.05
N THR A 165 12.22 -17.14 19.55
CA THR A 165 10.99 -17.23 20.35
C THR A 165 11.26 -17.14 21.85
N GLY A 166 10.20 -16.94 22.62
CA GLY A 166 10.26 -16.90 24.09
C GLY A 166 10.84 -15.60 24.63
N ARG A 167 11.25 -15.63 25.90
CA ARG A 167 11.81 -14.44 26.57
C ARG A 167 13.09 -13.98 25.88
N MET A 168 13.20 -12.67 25.66
CA MET A 168 14.33 -12.04 24.99
C MET A 168 14.97 -10.95 25.86
N MET A 169 16.30 -10.83 25.79
CA MET A 169 17.05 -9.69 26.35
C MET A 169 18.13 -9.22 25.36
N SER A 170 18.34 -7.91 25.30
CA SER A 170 19.41 -7.29 24.52
C SER A 170 20.61 -6.94 25.39
N PHE A 171 21.82 -7.25 24.93
CA PHE A 171 23.09 -6.92 25.56
C PHE A 171 23.94 -6.07 24.63
N THR A 172 24.37 -4.89 25.10
CA THR A 172 25.27 -3.96 24.38
C THR A 172 26.70 -4.00 24.91
N ALA A 173 26.94 -4.81 25.93
CA ALA A 173 28.23 -5.00 26.58
C ALA A 173 28.34 -6.45 27.07
N ASN A 174 29.54 -6.85 27.47
CA ASN A 174 29.79 -8.19 28.00
C ASN A 174 28.85 -8.53 29.16
N ALA A 175 28.28 -9.73 29.12
CA ALA A 175 27.40 -10.26 30.14
C ALA A 175 27.97 -11.57 30.69
N ASN A 176 28.30 -11.58 31.97
CA ASN A 176 28.74 -12.78 32.66
C ASN A 176 27.57 -13.48 33.36
N TRP A 177 27.80 -14.62 34.00
CA TRP A 177 26.81 -15.42 34.73
C TRP A 177 25.85 -14.55 35.57
N SER A 178 26.38 -13.61 36.35
CA SER A 178 25.56 -12.75 37.22
C SER A 178 24.60 -11.84 36.43
N ALA A 179 25.02 -11.36 35.25
CA ALA A 179 24.17 -10.56 34.37
C ALA A 179 23.12 -11.41 33.66
N LEU A 180 23.50 -12.60 33.17
CA LEU A 180 22.55 -13.53 32.54
C LEU A 180 21.52 -14.04 33.55
N ASN A 181 21.94 -14.37 34.78
CA ASN A 181 21.08 -14.89 35.84
C ASN A 181 20.03 -13.87 36.30
N ARG A 182 20.35 -12.56 36.35
CA ARG A 182 19.36 -11.50 36.65
C ARG A 182 18.18 -11.47 35.68
N HIS A 183 18.38 -11.93 34.45
CA HIS A 183 17.33 -12.04 33.44
C HIS A 183 16.88 -13.48 33.22
N ALA A 184 17.32 -14.40 34.11
CA ALA A 184 17.16 -15.86 34.02
C ALA A 184 17.46 -16.43 32.62
N LEU A 185 18.53 -15.90 32.01
CA LEU A 185 19.06 -16.38 30.73
C LEU A 185 20.28 -17.30 30.89
N ASN A 186 20.83 -17.44 32.10
CA ASN A 186 21.90 -18.40 32.35
C ASN A 186 21.42 -19.83 32.04
N ASP A 187 22.15 -20.56 31.20
CA ASP A 187 21.80 -21.92 30.75
C ASP A 187 20.39 -22.04 30.13
N ALA A 188 19.81 -20.91 29.74
CA ALA A 188 18.48 -20.86 29.13
C ALA A 188 18.51 -20.31 27.70
N ILE A 189 19.63 -19.73 27.25
CA ILE A 189 19.77 -19.21 25.89
C ILE A 189 19.76 -20.38 24.89
N ARG A 190 18.91 -20.28 23.88
CA ARG A 190 18.74 -21.30 22.83
C ARG A 190 18.87 -20.76 21.41
N SER A 191 18.64 -19.47 21.25
CA SER A 191 18.91 -18.75 20.00
C SER A 191 19.41 -17.34 20.30
N LEU A 192 20.10 -16.75 19.33
CA LEU A 192 20.61 -15.39 19.45
C LEU A 192 20.58 -14.67 18.10
N GLN A 193 20.59 -13.35 18.14
CA GLN A 193 20.80 -12.50 16.97
C GLN A 193 21.84 -11.45 17.32
N VAL A 194 22.82 -11.27 16.45
CA VAL A 194 23.82 -10.20 16.56
C VAL A 194 23.46 -9.13 15.55
N ALA A 195 23.44 -7.87 15.99
CA ALA A 195 23.16 -6.71 15.15
C ALA A 195 24.08 -5.55 15.51
N ARG A 196 24.26 -4.62 14.58
CA ARG A 196 25.00 -3.38 14.79
C ARG A 196 24.11 -2.36 15.48
N ALA A 197 24.68 -1.63 16.42
CA ALA A 197 24.01 -0.52 17.11
C ALA A 197 23.93 0.76 16.25
N ARG A 198 24.75 0.84 15.19
CA ARG A 198 24.87 2.00 14.30
C ARG A 198 25.04 1.58 12.84
N LEU A 199 24.58 2.44 11.94
CA LEU A 199 24.88 2.34 10.52
C LEU A 199 26.39 2.52 10.29
N CYS A 200 26.91 1.91 9.21
CA CYS A 200 28.27 2.19 8.78
C CYS A 200 28.36 3.63 8.23
N GLU A 201 29.46 4.34 8.51
CA GLU A 201 29.64 5.76 8.17
C GLU A 201 29.96 6.01 6.68
N GLY A 202 30.11 4.95 5.88
CA GLY A 202 30.50 5.02 4.48
C GLY A 202 30.09 3.77 3.70
N ARG A 203 31.01 3.26 2.87
CA ARG A 203 30.82 1.99 2.16
C ARG A 203 31.22 0.84 3.08
N CYS A 204 30.28 -0.04 3.40
CA CYS A 204 30.57 -1.27 4.12
C CYS A 204 30.25 -2.50 3.27
N VAL A 205 31.14 -3.49 3.32
CA VAL A 205 30.95 -4.77 2.63
C VAL A 205 30.20 -5.74 3.52
N ILE A 206 29.33 -6.53 2.92
CA ILE A 206 28.53 -7.58 3.55
C ILE A 206 28.92 -8.90 2.87
N PRO A 207 29.97 -9.59 3.36
CA PRO A 207 30.46 -10.82 2.74
C PRO A 207 29.47 -11.99 2.86
N ALA A 208 28.71 -12.06 3.95
CA ALA A 208 27.76 -13.14 4.21
C ALA A 208 26.43 -12.62 4.74
N SER A 209 26.45 -11.86 5.83
CA SER A 209 25.27 -11.21 6.38
C SER A 209 25.65 -10.00 7.23
N ASP A 210 24.68 -9.13 7.47
CA ASP A 210 24.74 -8.05 8.44
C ASP A 210 23.36 -7.86 9.08
N ALA A 211 23.30 -7.15 10.20
CA ALA A 211 22.04 -6.77 10.81
C ALA A 211 22.16 -5.47 11.59
N TYR A 212 21.06 -4.73 11.72
CA TYR A 212 21.01 -3.40 12.33
C TYR A 212 19.86 -3.34 13.35
N ASP A 213 20.18 -2.97 14.59
CA ASP A 213 19.20 -2.82 15.66
C ASP A 213 18.56 -1.42 15.59
N LEU A 214 17.30 -1.38 15.15
CA LEU A 214 16.51 -0.15 14.99
C LEU A 214 16.32 0.59 16.31
N ARG A 215 16.22 -0.12 17.44
CA ARG A 215 16.07 0.50 18.77
C ARG A 215 17.36 1.21 19.18
N ALA A 216 18.52 0.62 18.91
CA ALA A 216 19.80 1.29 19.11
C ALA A 216 19.97 2.48 18.17
N MET A 217 19.48 2.39 16.92
CA MET A 217 19.62 3.45 15.93
C MET A 217 18.69 4.65 16.17
N PHE A 218 17.41 4.42 16.48
CA PHE A 218 16.40 5.48 16.63
C PHE A 218 16.12 5.86 18.09
N GLY A 219 16.67 5.11 19.05
CA GLY A 219 16.52 5.35 20.49
C GLY A 219 15.52 4.41 21.16
N ALA A 220 15.60 4.28 22.48
CA ALA A 220 14.82 3.31 23.25
C ALA A 220 13.30 3.48 23.12
N ASP A 221 12.83 4.69 22.83
CA ASP A 221 11.41 5.05 22.75
C ASP A 221 10.93 5.29 21.31
N TRP A 222 11.70 4.84 20.31
CA TRP A 222 11.35 5.02 18.90
C TRP A 222 9.98 4.42 18.52
N LYS A 223 9.48 3.47 19.33
CA LYS A 223 8.15 2.85 19.20
C LYS A 223 7.03 3.47 20.05
N ARG A 224 7.35 4.42 20.93
CA ARG A 224 6.37 5.03 21.85
C ARG A 224 5.90 6.40 21.38
N ASP A 225 6.74 7.08 20.61
CA ASP A 225 6.44 8.41 20.11
C ASP A 225 5.83 8.31 18.71
N ALA A 226 4.49 8.19 18.66
CA ALA A 226 3.74 8.19 17.41
C ALA A 226 3.89 9.50 16.63
N HIS A 227 4.51 10.54 17.19
CA HIS A 227 4.80 11.80 16.52
C HIS A 227 6.18 11.83 15.83
N ARG A 228 6.91 10.71 15.79
CA ARG A 228 8.12 10.55 14.98
C ARG A 228 7.84 9.72 13.73
N LEU A 229 8.47 10.08 12.61
CA LEU A 229 8.61 9.23 11.42
C LEU A 229 10.09 8.79 11.31
N PRO A 230 10.49 7.69 11.99
CA PRO A 230 11.77 7.05 11.72
C PRO A 230 11.84 6.59 10.26
N GLN A 231 12.94 6.89 9.60
CA GLN A 231 13.17 6.55 8.21
C GLN A 231 14.56 5.94 8.03
N LEU A 232 14.64 4.97 7.13
CA LEU A 232 15.86 4.24 6.82
C LEU A 232 16.01 4.08 5.31
N ALA A 233 17.20 4.37 4.79
CA ALA A 233 17.57 4.10 3.41
C ALA A 233 18.85 3.26 3.35
N LEU A 234 18.80 2.15 2.62
CA LEU A 234 19.88 1.17 2.50
C LEU A 234 20.23 1.00 1.01
N PRO A 235 21.15 1.81 0.47
CA PRO A 235 21.62 1.69 -0.90
C PRO A 235 22.58 0.51 -1.02
N LEU A 236 22.21 -0.49 -1.80
CA LEU A 236 22.99 -1.70 -2.06
C LEU A 236 23.60 -1.60 -3.45
N ASP A 237 24.93 -1.72 -3.58
CA ASP A 237 25.57 -2.05 -4.85
C ASP A 237 25.30 -3.53 -5.12
N VAL A 238 24.49 -3.77 -6.15
CA VAL A 238 24.00 -5.09 -6.57
C VAL A 238 24.49 -5.31 -8.00
N GLY A 239 25.75 -5.73 -8.13
CA GLY A 239 26.33 -6.10 -9.42
C GLY A 239 25.56 -7.24 -10.12
N ARG A 240 26.00 -7.64 -11.32
CA ARG A 240 25.28 -8.64 -12.15
C ARG A 240 25.10 -10.00 -11.50
N ASP A 241 25.95 -10.38 -10.55
CA ASP A 241 25.89 -11.66 -9.84
C ASP A 241 25.42 -11.51 -8.38
N ALA A 242 25.04 -10.30 -7.98
CA ALA A 242 24.63 -10.03 -6.62
C ALA A 242 23.21 -10.55 -6.36
N HIS A 243 23.06 -11.28 -5.27
CA HIS A 243 21.78 -11.66 -4.71
C HIS A 243 21.72 -11.19 -3.26
N ALA A 244 20.95 -10.13 -3.04
CA ALA A 244 20.72 -9.54 -1.73
C ALA A 244 19.33 -9.90 -1.22
N MET A 245 19.23 -10.27 0.05
CA MET A 245 17.94 -10.40 0.74
C MET A 245 17.94 -9.51 1.97
N LEU A 246 17.03 -8.57 2.03
CA LEU A 246 16.74 -7.79 3.22
C LEU A 246 15.54 -8.40 3.94
N ARG A 247 15.68 -8.60 5.25
CA ARG A 247 14.64 -9.16 6.10
C ARG A 247 14.36 -8.18 7.22
N TYR A 248 13.11 -7.77 7.33
CA TYR A 248 12.64 -7.07 8.51
C TYR A 248 11.78 -8.04 9.31
N GLY A 249 12.42 -8.61 10.32
CA GLY A 249 11.80 -9.62 11.14
C GLY A 249 11.48 -10.93 10.43
N GLY A 250 10.43 -11.58 10.89
CA GLY A 250 9.86 -12.75 10.23
C GLY A 250 8.87 -12.43 9.09
N ARG A 251 8.49 -11.16 8.88
CA ARG A 251 7.33 -10.81 8.04
C ARG A 251 7.69 -10.24 6.68
N LEU A 252 8.70 -9.39 6.58
CA LEU A 252 9.04 -8.74 5.33
C LEU A 252 10.36 -9.28 4.80
N THR A 253 10.34 -9.77 3.57
CA THR A 253 11.53 -10.14 2.82
C THR A 253 11.55 -9.36 1.51
N ILE A 254 12.61 -8.61 1.27
CA ILE A 254 12.88 -7.95 0.00
C ILE A 254 14.08 -8.65 -0.61
N SER A 255 13.90 -9.25 -1.77
CA SER A 255 14.97 -9.92 -2.50
C SER A 255 15.31 -9.14 -3.75
N HIS A 256 16.60 -9.00 -4.03
CA HIS A 256 17.10 -8.45 -5.28
C HIS A 256 18.11 -9.42 -5.87
N SER A 257 17.88 -9.85 -7.11
CA SER A 257 18.84 -10.55 -7.94
C SER A 257 18.86 -9.97 -9.36
N SER A 258 19.79 -10.43 -10.19
CA SER A 258 19.86 -10.04 -11.60
C SER A 258 18.62 -10.41 -12.41
N GLY A 259 17.92 -11.48 -12.03
CA GLY A 259 16.71 -11.93 -12.71
C GLY A 259 15.45 -11.18 -12.31
N ALA A 260 15.34 -10.76 -11.04
CA ALA A 260 14.19 -10.02 -10.55
C ALA A 260 14.46 -9.38 -9.18
N SER A 261 13.69 -8.35 -8.86
CA SER A 261 13.52 -7.88 -7.49
C SER A 261 12.10 -8.14 -7.04
N TRP A 262 11.89 -8.57 -5.81
CA TRP A 262 10.56 -8.82 -5.30
C TRP A 262 10.45 -8.55 -3.81
N VAL A 263 9.23 -8.21 -3.40
CA VAL A 263 8.85 -8.00 -2.01
C VAL A 263 7.86 -9.09 -1.63
N HIS A 264 8.16 -9.81 -0.56
CA HIS A 264 7.31 -10.84 0.01
C HIS A 264 6.95 -10.48 1.45
N VAL A 265 5.67 -10.64 1.76
CA VAL A 265 5.11 -10.44 3.08
C VAL A 265 4.58 -11.78 3.58
N LYS A 266 5.16 -12.30 4.67
CA LYS A 266 4.81 -13.59 5.26
C LYS A 266 3.32 -13.63 5.63
N GLY A 267 2.69 -14.76 5.33
CA GLY A 267 1.24 -14.94 5.43
C GLY A 267 0.54 -14.92 4.08
N ARG A 268 1.29 -14.77 2.98
CA ARG A 268 0.76 -14.78 1.60
C ARG A 268 1.50 -15.79 0.73
N ASP A 269 0.75 -16.50 -0.12
CA ASP A 269 1.29 -17.53 -1.01
C ASP A 269 1.96 -16.95 -2.28
N ARG A 270 1.92 -15.64 -2.52
CA ARG A 270 2.54 -14.98 -3.69
C ARG A 270 3.41 -13.80 -3.29
N ALA A 271 4.51 -13.57 -4.02
CA ALA A 271 5.28 -12.32 -3.93
C ALA A 271 4.32 -11.15 -4.16
N SER A 272 4.31 -10.18 -3.24
CA SER A 272 3.36 -9.07 -3.28
C SER A 272 3.66 -8.16 -4.47
N LEU A 273 4.92 -8.01 -4.85
CA LEU A 273 5.32 -7.18 -5.99
C LEU A 273 6.61 -7.73 -6.60
N VAL A 274 6.71 -7.67 -7.93
CA VAL A 274 7.89 -8.14 -8.69
C VAL A 274 8.29 -7.10 -9.72
N LEU A 275 9.55 -6.69 -9.70
CA LEU A 275 10.21 -6.01 -10.82
C LEU A 275 11.07 -7.00 -11.58
N PRO A 276 10.87 -7.18 -12.90
CA PRO A 276 11.75 -8.03 -13.69
C PRO A 276 13.18 -7.46 -13.71
N GLY A 277 14.15 -8.34 -13.92
CA GLY A 277 15.56 -8.00 -14.06
C GLY A 277 15.78 -6.95 -15.15
N ASN A 278 16.66 -5.99 -14.86
CA ASN A 278 17.00 -4.93 -15.81
C ASN A 278 18.53 -4.77 -15.83
N PRO A 279 19.19 -4.98 -16.99
CA PRO A 279 20.64 -5.02 -17.09
C PRO A 279 21.32 -3.66 -16.83
N ARG A 280 20.55 -2.56 -16.82
CA ARG A 280 21.06 -1.22 -16.46
C ARG A 280 21.20 -1.04 -14.95
N VAL A 281 20.57 -1.89 -14.15
CA VAL A 281 20.59 -1.78 -12.70
C VAL A 281 21.95 -2.24 -12.18
N HIS A 282 22.56 -1.37 -11.38
CA HIS A 282 23.78 -1.66 -10.62
C HIS A 282 23.61 -1.39 -9.13
N ARG A 283 22.58 -0.62 -8.76
CA ARG A 283 22.26 -0.27 -7.38
C ARG A 283 20.78 -0.47 -7.11
N ALA A 284 20.47 -0.93 -5.92
CA ALA A 284 19.13 -1.08 -5.40
C ALA A 284 19.06 -0.46 -4.01
N THR A 285 18.22 0.55 -3.84
CA THR A 285 18.00 1.23 -2.57
C THR A 285 16.70 0.75 -1.96
N VAL A 286 16.78 0.16 -0.78
CA VAL A 286 15.61 -0.13 0.05
C VAL A 286 15.36 1.08 0.94
N ALA A 287 14.21 1.71 0.77
CA ALA A 287 13.74 2.80 1.62
C ALA A 287 12.58 2.31 2.50
N MET A 288 12.63 2.63 3.78
CA MET A 288 11.62 2.24 4.78
C MET A 288 11.25 3.45 5.63
N SER A 289 9.96 3.60 5.89
CA SER A 289 9.39 4.63 6.76
C SER A 289 8.46 3.97 7.77
N PHE A 290 8.65 4.27 9.05
CA PHE A 290 7.94 3.60 10.14
C PHE A 290 6.88 4.56 10.70
N ARG A 291 5.60 4.31 10.41
CA ARG A 291 4.47 4.97 11.08
C ARG A 291 4.14 4.19 12.33
N VAL A 292 4.79 4.56 13.42
CA VAL A 292 4.81 3.80 14.67
C VAL A 292 3.41 3.50 15.19
N GLY A 293 3.08 2.20 15.29
CA GLY A 293 1.77 1.72 15.74
C GLY A 293 0.65 1.75 14.70
N ASP A 294 0.98 2.06 13.45
CA ASP A 294 0.06 2.23 12.32
C ASP A 294 0.48 1.36 11.11
N SER A 295 1.57 1.74 10.42
CA SER A 295 2.04 1.07 9.22
C SER A 295 3.56 1.16 9.02
N ILE A 296 4.08 0.39 8.06
CA ILE A 296 5.46 0.47 7.59
C ILE A 296 5.40 0.64 6.08
N ASP A 297 5.93 1.75 5.58
CA ASP A 297 5.99 2.03 4.16
C ASP A 297 7.35 1.57 3.64
N VAL A 298 7.36 0.85 2.53
CA VAL A 298 8.57 0.24 1.95
C VAL A 298 8.62 0.51 0.46
N GLN A 299 9.79 0.92 -0.03
CA GLN A 299 10.02 1.11 -1.46
C GLN A 299 11.38 0.56 -1.86
N LEU A 300 11.44 -0.05 -3.04
CA LEU A 300 12.70 -0.42 -3.69
C LEU A 300 12.92 0.51 -4.89
N VAL A 301 14.04 1.22 -4.91
CA VAL A 301 14.43 2.10 -6.02
C VAL A 301 15.68 1.52 -6.68
N ARG A 302 15.67 1.34 -8.00
CA ARG A 302 16.82 0.83 -8.75
C ARG A 302 17.47 1.93 -9.56
N SER A 303 18.80 1.95 -9.57
CA SER A 303 19.61 2.93 -10.29
C SER A 303 20.78 2.27 -11.01
N ASP A 304 21.32 2.98 -11.99
CA ASP A 304 22.51 2.55 -12.75
C ASP A 304 23.81 2.77 -11.96
N ALA A 305 24.94 2.48 -12.60
CA ALA A 305 26.27 2.59 -11.98
C ALA A 305 26.64 4.04 -11.61
N ASP A 306 26.12 5.01 -12.36
CA ASP A 306 26.30 6.44 -12.13
C ASP A 306 25.38 6.98 -11.04
N GLY A 307 24.45 6.15 -10.55
CA GLY A 307 23.40 6.56 -9.64
C GLY A 307 22.33 7.41 -10.33
N ARG A 308 22.01 7.11 -11.59
CA ARG A 308 20.80 7.63 -12.24
C ARG A 308 19.66 6.66 -12.03
N PHE A 309 18.47 7.20 -11.78
CA PHE A 309 17.25 6.42 -11.62
C PHE A 309 16.98 5.54 -12.86
N VAL A 310 16.63 4.27 -12.63
CA VAL A 310 16.23 3.33 -13.69
C VAL A 310 14.74 3.06 -13.60
N ASP A 311 14.28 2.56 -12.45
CA ASP A 311 12.88 2.32 -12.12
C ASP A 311 12.73 2.13 -10.60
N ALA A 312 11.48 2.01 -10.12
CA ALA A 312 11.20 1.74 -8.72
C ALA A 312 9.94 0.87 -8.57
N MET A 313 9.86 0.19 -7.44
CA MET A 313 8.61 -0.41 -6.97
C MET A 313 7.69 0.70 -6.48
N PRO A 314 6.37 0.47 -6.57
CA PRO A 314 5.41 1.25 -5.82
C PRO A 314 5.73 1.25 -4.32
N VAL A 315 5.34 2.33 -3.62
CA VAL A 315 5.41 2.35 -2.16
C VAL A 315 4.41 1.33 -1.61
N THR A 316 4.94 0.35 -0.90
CA THR A 316 4.15 -0.71 -0.29
C THR A 316 3.90 -0.36 1.16
N THR A 317 2.65 -0.11 1.51
CA THR A 317 2.23 0.11 2.90
C THR A 317 1.90 -1.23 3.55
N LEU A 318 2.63 -1.60 4.59
CA LEU A 318 2.45 -2.83 5.35
C LEU A 318 1.82 -2.51 6.71
N PRO A 319 0.92 -3.37 7.23
CA PRO A 319 0.38 -3.18 8.56
C PRO A 319 1.47 -3.19 9.63
N TRP A 320 1.29 -2.41 10.70
CA TRP A 320 2.20 -2.47 11.84
C TRP A 320 2.14 -3.85 12.50
N PRO A 321 3.28 -4.57 12.62
CA PRO A 321 3.30 -5.89 13.24
C PRO A 321 2.95 -5.83 14.74
N GLU A 322 2.18 -6.82 15.22
CA GLU A 322 1.83 -6.98 16.65
C GLU A 322 3.08 -7.07 17.54
N GLU A 323 4.08 -7.82 17.08
CA GLU A 323 5.43 -7.85 17.62
C GLU A 323 6.38 -7.23 16.58
N ALA A 324 6.50 -5.90 16.60
CA ALA A 324 7.45 -5.23 15.72
C ALA A 324 8.88 -5.71 16.04
N ASP A 325 9.53 -6.32 15.06
CA ASP A 325 10.95 -6.61 15.15
C ASP A 325 11.74 -5.29 15.23
N ASP A 326 12.79 -5.23 16.06
CA ASP A 326 13.71 -4.07 16.05
C ASP A 326 14.98 -4.37 15.25
N VAL A 327 14.97 -5.38 14.38
CA VAL A 327 16.17 -5.74 13.62
C VAL A 327 15.86 -5.88 12.14
N ILE A 328 16.69 -5.22 11.33
CA ILE A 328 16.77 -5.44 9.89
C ILE A 328 18.03 -6.24 9.62
N SER A 329 17.88 -7.37 8.94
CA SER A 329 18.98 -8.24 8.52
C SER A 329 19.17 -8.15 7.01
N ILE A 330 20.42 -8.17 6.57
CA ILE A 330 20.80 -8.19 5.16
C ILE A 330 21.61 -9.46 4.96
N VAL A 331 21.20 -10.31 4.03
CA VAL A 331 21.85 -11.57 3.71
C VAL A 331 22.43 -11.48 2.30
N ASN A 332 23.72 -11.80 2.19
CA ASN A 332 24.38 -12.04 0.93
C ASN A 332 24.13 -13.48 0.49
N ALA A 333 23.20 -13.63 -0.46
CA ALA A 333 22.91 -14.90 -1.12
C ALA A 333 23.66 -15.06 -2.45
N SER A 334 24.57 -14.14 -2.77
CA SER A 334 25.36 -14.17 -4.00
C SER A 334 26.26 -15.41 -4.03
N GLN A 335 26.45 -15.99 -5.22
CA GLN A 335 27.41 -17.08 -5.42
C GLN A 335 28.86 -16.57 -5.40
N ARG A 336 29.06 -15.29 -5.74
CA ARG A 336 30.36 -14.60 -5.77
C ARG A 336 30.22 -13.18 -5.29
N GLY A 337 31.27 -12.67 -4.67
CA GLY A 337 31.40 -11.30 -4.22
C GLY A 337 30.58 -10.97 -2.97
N ALA A 338 31.01 -9.92 -2.28
CA ALA A 338 30.27 -9.30 -1.20
C ALA A 338 29.28 -8.27 -1.77
N ILE A 339 28.15 -8.07 -1.08
CA ILE A 339 27.29 -6.91 -1.32
C ILE A 339 27.95 -5.69 -0.68
N VAL A 340 27.82 -4.52 -1.29
CA VAL A 340 28.28 -3.27 -0.68
C VAL A 340 27.09 -2.42 -0.31
N LEU A 341 27.00 -2.03 0.96
CA LEU A 341 26.08 -1.02 1.43
C LEU A 341 26.77 0.35 1.29
N ASP A 342 26.30 1.20 0.38
CA ASP A 342 26.87 2.51 0.09
C ASP A 342 26.17 3.62 0.89
N ARG A 343 26.84 4.12 1.94
CA ARG A 343 26.41 5.28 2.73
C ARG A 343 24.94 5.17 3.17
N PRO A 344 24.60 4.14 3.96
CA PRO A 344 23.25 3.97 4.50
C PRO A 344 22.86 5.17 5.36
N ARG A 345 21.58 5.50 5.38
CA ARG A 345 21.07 6.71 6.05
C ARG A 345 19.91 6.40 6.97
N LYS A 346 19.84 7.15 8.07
CA LYS A 346 18.68 7.20 8.96
C LYS A 346 18.23 8.64 9.14
N ALA A 347 16.93 8.86 9.30
CA ALA A 347 16.33 10.15 9.61
C ALA A 347 15.18 9.96 10.63
N ILE A 348 14.84 11.03 11.34
CA ILE A 348 13.66 11.10 12.21
C ILE A 348 12.93 12.40 11.85
N GLY A 349 11.79 12.28 11.16
CA GLY A 349 10.89 13.41 10.90
C GLY A 349 9.91 13.67 12.06
N SER A 350 9.35 14.87 12.14
CA SER A 350 8.27 15.23 13.09
C SER A 350 6.89 15.12 12.44
N TRP A 351 5.88 14.65 13.19
CA TRP A 351 4.47 14.66 12.75
C TRP A 351 3.81 16.05 12.87
N ALA A 352 4.34 16.97 13.68
CA ALA A 352 3.75 18.29 13.88
C ALA A 352 3.91 19.17 12.61
N ASP A 353 5.02 19.01 11.89
CA ASP A 353 5.21 19.59 10.55
C ASP A 353 4.35 18.86 9.48
N ALA A 354 3.81 17.69 9.80
CA ALA A 354 2.96 16.86 8.94
C ALA A 354 1.45 17.02 9.20
N LEU A 355 1.05 17.78 10.23
CA LEU A 355 -0.34 17.99 10.66
C LEU A 355 -0.98 19.27 10.12
N VAL A 356 -0.20 20.17 9.51
CA VAL A 356 -0.75 21.29 8.72
C VAL A 356 -1.07 20.75 7.33
N ASP A 357 -2.14 19.97 7.27
CA ASP A 357 -2.77 19.41 6.08
C ASP A 357 -1.81 18.62 5.16
N PRO A 358 -1.49 17.34 5.46
CA PRO A 358 -0.60 16.57 4.61
C PRO A 358 -1.29 16.40 3.25
N PRO A 359 -0.72 16.89 2.13
CA PRO A 359 -1.14 16.39 0.84
C PRO A 359 -0.96 14.86 0.90
N ARG A 360 -2.04 14.13 0.60
CA ARG A 360 -2.02 12.67 0.43
C ARG A 360 -0.83 12.34 -0.49
N GLY A 361 0.13 11.53 -0.03
CA GLY A 361 1.39 11.24 -0.75
C GLY A 361 2.71 11.66 -0.05
N PHE A 362 2.70 12.25 1.15
CA PHE A 362 3.96 12.68 1.80
C PHE A 362 4.90 11.53 2.23
N GLY A 363 4.36 10.34 2.53
CA GLY A 363 5.16 9.13 2.75
C GLY A 363 6.05 8.80 1.54
N GLU A 364 5.53 9.06 0.34
CA GLU A 364 6.28 8.94 -0.91
C GLU A 364 7.37 9.99 -1.05
N GLN A 365 7.08 11.27 -0.81
CA GLN A 365 8.05 12.35 -0.99
C GLN A 365 9.24 12.23 -0.02
N ALA A 366 9.02 11.71 1.18
CA ALA A 366 10.09 11.49 2.15
C ALA A 366 10.87 10.20 1.89
N LEU A 367 10.21 9.12 1.42
CA LEU A 367 10.88 7.89 0.99
C LEU A 367 11.70 8.11 -0.28
N LEU A 368 11.14 8.74 -1.31
CA LEU A 368 11.85 9.22 -2.49
C LEU A 368 12.91 10.24 -2.08
N GLY A 369 12.61 11.23 -1.24
CA GLY A 369 13.59 12.21 -0.79
C GLY A 369 14.83 11.57 -0.17
N ASN A 370 14.66 10.58 0.70
CA ASN A 370 15.76 9.86 1.32
C ASN A 370 16.44 8.86 0.38
N ALA A 371 15.68 8.13 -0.45
CA ALA A 371 16.23 7.19 -1.44
C ALA A 371 17.03 7.92 -2.55
N LEU A 372 16.56 9.08 -2.98
CA LEU A 372 17.17 9.92 -4.02
C LEU A 372 18.40 10.68 -3.52
N THR A 373 18.56 10.91 -2.21
CA THR A 373 19.80 11.54 -1.67
C THR A 373 21.07 10.69 -1.85
N GLY A 374 20.92 9.42 -2.25
CA GLY A 374 22.02 8.55 -2.68
C GLY A 374 22.43 8.75 -4.15
N LEU A 375 21.59 9.40 -4.96
CA LEU A 375 21.84 9.73 -6.36
C LEU A 375 22.64 11.04 -6.46
N LYS A 376 23.31 11.31 -7.60
CA LYS A 376 24.06 12.56 -7.80
C LYS A 376 23.15 13.79 -7.67
N PRO A 377 23.68 14.96 -7.25
CA PRO A 377 22.90 16.20 -7.06
C PRO A 377 22.08 16.59 -8.30
N ASP A 378 22.64 16.39 -9.50
CA ASP A 378 21.96 16.72 -10.76
C ASP A 378 20.71 15.85 -11.00
N ALA A 379 20.75 14.57 -10.62
CA ALA A 379 19.59 13.67 -10.67
C ALA A 379 18.56 13.98 -9.57
N SER A 380 19.00 14.56 -8.45
CA SER A 380 18.13 15.03 -7.36
C SER A 380 17.48 16.36 -7.72
N ALA A 381 18.17 17.22 -8.47
CA ALA A 381 17.69 18.49 -9.00
C ALA A 381 16.75 18.27 -10.19
N GLU A 382 17.03 17.32 -11.11
CA GLU A 382 16.07 16.92 -12.16
C GLU A 382 14.80 16.25 -11.60
N ALA A 383 14.89 15.60 -10.43
CA ALA A 383 13.73 15.02 -9.75
C ALA A 383 12.95 16.03 -8.87
N ARG A 384 13.57 17.16 -8.46
CA ARG A 384 12.98 18.17 -7.56
C ARG A 384 12.66 19.51 -8.24
N ALA A 385 13.38 19.89 -9.29
CA ALA A 385 13.17 21.12 -10.04
C ALA A 385 12.24 20.82 -11.22
N GLY A 386 11.07 21.44 -11.21
CA GLY A 386 9.97 21.20 -12.13
C GLY A 386 10.19 21.69 -13.57
N ASP A 387 11.37 21.51 -14.16
CA ASP A 387 11.59 21.80 -15.58
C ASP A 387 12.29 20.63 -16.30
N LEU A 388 11.60 20.16 -17.34
CA LEU A 388 11.91 19.05 -18.26
C LEU A 388 11.48 17.64 -17.80
N ARG A 389 10.22 17.31 -18.15
CA ARG A 389 9.62 15.99 -18.40
C ARG A 389 10.26 14.79 -17.65
N PRO A 390 9.56 14.16 -16.69
CA PRO A 390 10.07 12.96 -16.05
C PRO A 390 10.34 11.88 -17.12
N PRO A 391 11.49 11.18 -17.07
CA PRO A 391 11.73 10.04 -17.94
C PRO A 391 10.59 9.02 -17.72
N ARG A 392 10.18 8.33 -18.80
CA ARG A 392 9.14 7.29 -18.76
C ARG A 392 9.46 6.32 -17.61
N GLY A 393 8.68 6.38 -16.52
CA GLY A 393 8.94 5.61 -15.30
C GLY A 393 8.96 6.42 -14.01
N ALA A 394 8.32 7.60 -13.95
CA ALA A 394 8.01 8.24 -12.66
C ALA A 394 7.46 7.19 -11.69
N ALA A 395 7.97 7.15 -10.45
CA ALA A 395 7.47 6.24 -9.42
C ALA A 395 5.96 6.47 -9.30
N ILE A 396 5.18 5.50 -9.77
CA ILE A 396 3.73 5.51 -9.66
C ILE A 396 3.41 4.98 -8.26
N LEU A 397 2.60 5.73 -7.52
CA LEU A 397 2.15 5.45 -6.18
C LEU A 397 1.15 4.28 -6.15
N THR A 398 1.57 3.08 -6.51
CA THR A 398 0.65 1.94 -6.44
C THR A 398 0.56 1.42 -5.01
N GLN A 399 -0.44 1.87 -4.26
CA GLN A 399 -0.73 1.28 -2.96
C GLN A 399 -1.09 -0.19 -3.12
N TYR A 400 -0.26 -1.07 -2.58
CA TYR A 400 -0.51 -2.50 -2.62
C TYR A 400 -1.19 -2.96 -1.32
N PHE A 401 -2.38 -3.54 -1.45
CA PHE A 401 -3.22 -4.02 -0.35
C PHE A 401 -2.55 -5.23 0.28
N ALA A 402 -1.88 -5.06 1.43
CA ALA A 402 -1.06 -6.08 2.08
C ALA A 402 -1.85 -7.11 2.93
N ASP A 403 -3.16 -6.93 3.12
CA ASP A 403 -4.04 -7.89 3.81
C ASP A 403 -4.96 -8.62 2.83
N ASP A 404 -5.33 -9.88 3.09
CA ASP A 404 -6.32 -10.71 2.34
C ASP A 404 -7.76 -10.12 2.39
N ARG A 405 -7.85 -8.81 2.52
CA ARG A 405 -9.08 -8.04 2.63
C ARG A 405 -9.52 -7.63 1.25
N ASP A 406 -10.83 -7.53 1.10
CA ASP A 406 -11.46 -7.12 -0.14
C ASP A 406 -11.12 -5.64 -0.46
N PRO A 407 -10.29 -5.37 -1.48
CA PRO A 407 -9.89 -4.01 -1.82
C PRO A 407 -11.09 -3.16 -2.29
N LEU A 408 -12.15 -3.79 -2.81
CA LEU A 408 -13.39 -3.12 -3.19
C LEU A 408 -14.09 -2.58 -1.93
N ALA A 409 -14.19 -3.42 -0.90
CA ALA A 409 -14.79 -3.06 0.38
C ALA A 409 -14.00 -1.99 1.14
N MET A 410 -12.66 -2.04 1.08
CA MET A 410 -11.80 -1.05 1.75
C MET A 410 -11.85 0.31 1.05
N GLY A 411 -11.77 0.34 -0.28
CA GLY A 411 -11.92 1.59 -1.03
C GLY A 411 -13.33 2.17 -0.92
N ALA A 412 -14.36 1.32 -0.85
CA ALA A 412 -15.72 1.75 -0.56
C ALA A 412 -15.84 2.39 0.83
N ALA A 413 -15.31 1.74 1.87
CA ALA A 413 -15.31 2.24 3.24
C ALA A 413 -14.58 3.59 3.37
N ALA A 414 -13.41 3.73 2.73
CA ALA A 414 -12.65 4.98 2.73
C ALA A 414 -13.50 6.16 2.22
N ARG A 415 -14.24 5.94 1.12
CA ARG A 415 -15.06 6.97 0.49
C ARG A 415 -16.35 7.25 1.26
N VAL A 416 -17.09 6.21 1.66
CA VAL A 416 -18.35 6.33 2.41
C VAL A 416 -18.09 7.03 3.75
N CYS A 417 -17.05 6.61 4.46
CA CYS A 417 -16.72 7.10 5.78
C CYS A 417 -15.80 8.33 5.76
N ARG A 418 -15.47 8.85 4.57
CA ARG A 418 -14.67 10.07 4.36
C ARG A 418 -13.31 10.06 5.08
N ILE A 419 -12.64 8.92 5.07
CA ILE A 419 -11.31 8.71 5.66
C ILE A 419 -10.32 8.28 4.58
N SER A 420 -9.02 8.43 4.86
CA SER A 420 -8.00 7.85 3.98
C SER A 420 -8.11 6.33 3.98
N VAL A 421 -7.80 5.70 2.84
CA VAL A 421 -7.73 4.25 2.75
C VAL A 421 -6.68 3.68 3.74
N ASP A 422 -5.58 4.40 3.98
CA ASP A 422 -4.58 4.14 5.05
C ASP A 422 -5.22 3.90 6.41
N ARG A 423 -6.16 4.77 6.82
CA ARG A 423 -6.85 4.62 8.10
C ARG A 423 -7.75 3.38 8.13
N VAL A 424 -8.35 3.01 6.99
CA VAL A 424 -9.12 1.76 6.87
C VAL A 424 -8.21 0.54 7.07
N PHE A 425 -6.97 0.57 6.53
CA PHE A 425 -5.99 -0.50 6.74
C PHE A 425 -5.56 -0.63 8.19
N ALA A 426 -5.23 0.49 8.83
CA ALA A 426 -4.78 0.57 10.21
C ALA A 426 -5.80 -0.01 11.21
N MET A 427 -7.08 0.20 10.93
CA MET A 427 -8.18 -0.16 11.83
C MET A 427 -8.28 -1.66 12.08
N ALA A 428 -8.17 -2.48 11.03
CA ALA A 428 -8.55 -3.89 11.14
C ALA A 428 -7.51 -4.77 11.88
N HIS A 429 -6.35 -4.22 12.25
CA HIS A 429 -5.44 -4.87 13.21
C HIS A 429 -5.92 -4.73 14.68
N ARG A 430 -6.78 -3.76 14.99
CA ARG A 430 -7.24 -3.48 16.37
C ARG A 430 -8.58 -4.14 16.71
N THR A 431 -9.45 -4.36 15.73
CA THR A 431 -10.84 -4.83 15.95
C THR A 431 -11.06 -6.32 15.71
N PHE A 432 -10.29 -6.98 14.84
CA PHE A 432 -10.49 -8.41 14.51
C PHE A 432 -9.65 -9.39 15.34
N ALA A 433 -8.79 -8.91 16.24
CA ALA A 433 -8.15 -9.73 17.26
C ALA A 433 -9.23 -10.30 18.20
N ARG A 434 -9.80 -11.46 17.82
CA ARG A 434 -10.73 -12.31 18.58
C ARG A 434 -10.07 -12.75 19.88
N THR A 435 -9.93 -11.86 20.84
CA THR A 435 -9.76 -12.24 22.24
C THR A 435 -11.12 -12.71 22.72
N ARG A 436 -11.27 -14.04 22.77
CA ARG A 436 -12.29 -14.74 23.55
C ARG A 436 -12.37 -14.08 24.93
N GLY A 437 -13.42 -13.32 25.20
CA GLY A 437 -13.81 -13.02 26.57
C GLY A 437 -14.34 -11.62 26.87
N LYS A 438 -13.86 -10.54 26.24
CA LYS A 438 -14.35 -9.18 26.58
C LYS A 438 -14.34 -8.24 25.38
N ARG A 439 -15.52 -8.02 24.79
CA ARG A 439 -15.82 -6.91 23.88
C ARG A 439 -15.50 -5.58 24.60
N ARG A 440 -14.31 -5.01 24.39
CA ARG A 440 -14.10 -3.59 24.66
C ARG A 440 -14.72 -2.82 23.49
N ILE A 441 -16.03 -2.61 23.60
CA ILE A 441 -16.73 -1.64 22.76
C ILE A 441 -16.25 -0.27 23.23
N GLY A 442 -15.29 0.32 22.51
CA GLY A 442 -14.97 1.74 22.65
C GLY A 442 -16.26 2.55 22.47
N LYS A 443 -16.44 3.59 23.29
CA LYS A 443 -17.67 4.39 23.36
C LYS A 443 -18.16 4.73 21.94
N ARG A 444 -19.33 4.19 21.61
CA ARG A 444 -20.05 4.41 20.36
C ARG A 444 -20.79 5.74 20.48
N GLY A 445 -20.38 6.70 19.67
CA GLY A 445 -20.96 8.03 19.57
C GLY A 445 -20.49 8.67 18.27
N ILE A 446 -21.37 9.51 17.72
CA ILE A 446 -21.27 10.31 16.50
C ILE A 446 -19.82 10.71 16.18
N GLY A 447 -19.36 10.42 14.96
CA GLY A 447 -17.97 10.69 14.51
C GLY A 447 -17.00 9.49 14.59
N ASN A 448 -17.48 8.28 14.94
CA ASN A 448 -16.65 7.07 14.96
C ASN A 448 -16.48 6.46 13.55
N TRP A 449 -15.53 6.99 12.79
CA TRP A 449 -15.16 6.49 11.47
C TRP A 449 -14.78 5.00 11.46
N GLU A 450 -14.30 4.44 12.57
CA GLU A 450 -13.94 3.02 12.68
C GLU A 450 -15.19 2.13 12.60
N ALA A 451 -16.28 2.55 13.26
CA ALA A 451 -17.55 1.83 13.19
C ALA A 451 -18.15 1.89 11.77
N CYS A 452 -18.15 3.07 11.15
CA CYS A 452 -18.59 3.23 9.76
C CYS A 452 -17.78 2.33 8.82
N ALA A 453 -16.45 2.39 8.89
CA ALA A 453 -15.63 1.70 7.91
C ALA A 453 -15.60 0.18 8.15
N SER A 454 -15.61 -0.28 9.40
CA SER A 454 -15.84 -1.70 9.72
C SER A 454 -17.16 -2.21 9.15
N ARG A 455 -18.23 -1.43 9.31
CA ARG A 455 -19.57 -1.77 8.81
C ARG A 455 -19.60 -1.85 7.29
N VAL A 456 -19.15 -0.81 6.58
CA VAL A 456 -19.14 -0.78 5.11
C VAL A 456 -18.28 -1.92 4.56
N THR A 457 -17.11 -2.16 5.15
CA THR A 457 -16.24 -3.26 4.73
C THR A 457 -16.94 -4.61 4.91
N ALA A 458 -17.54 -4.87 6.09
CA ALA A 458 -18.26 -6.10 6.35
C ALA A 458 -19.43 -6.31 5.38
N ILE A 459 -20.25 -5.29 5.14
CA ILE A 459 -21.40 -5.40 4.23
C ILE A 459 -20.93 -5.75 2.81
N VAL A 460 -19.94 -5.05 2.25
CA VAL A 460 -19.48 -5.30 0.87
C VAL A 460 -18.82 -6.68 0.75
N THR A 461 -17.91 -7.03 1.66
CA THR A 461 -17.19 -8.32 1.64
C THR A 461 -18.14 -9.50 1.84
N LEU A 462 -19.03 -9.44 2.82
CA LEU A 462 -19.97 -10.54 3.08
C LEU A 462 -21.02 -10.64 1.97
N TYR A 463 -21.41 -9.52 1.34
CA TYR A 463 -22.29 -9.58 0.17
C TYR A 463 -21.65 -10.35 -0.99
N GLN A 464 -20.36 -10.13 -1.28
CA GLN A 464 -19.64 -10.92 -2.30
C GLN A 464 -19.64 -12.42 -1.98
N ALA A 465 -19.42 -12.77 -0.72
CA ALA A 465 -19.39 -14.16 -0.27
C ALA A 465 -20.77 -14.84 -0.33
N LEU A 466 -21.82 -14.12 0.07
CA LEU A 466 -23.20 -14.64 0.14
C LEU A 466 -23.90 -14.65 -1.23
N PHE A 467 -23.49 -13.77 -2.16
CA PHE A 467 -24.12 -13.56 -3.47
C PHE A 467 -23.09 -13.50 -4.62
N PRO A 468 -22.29 -14.56 -4.85
CA PRO A 468 -21.18 -14.54 -5.81
C PRO A 468 -21.59 -14.33 -7.28
N ARG A 469 -22.87 -14.59 -7.61
CA ARG A 469 -23.44 -14.39 -8.95
C ARG A 469 -24.29 -13.11 -9.06
N GLY A 470 -24.36 -12.30 -8.00
CA GLY A 470 -25.35 -11.23 -7.83
C GLY A 470 -24.77 -9.84 -7.59
N TRP A 471 -23.67 -9.48 -8.28
CA TRP A 471 -23.11 -8.12 -8.21
C TRP A 471 -23.97 -7.13 -9.02
N ASP A 472 -25.11 -6.80 -8.44
CA ASP A 472 -26.11 -5.88 -8.98
C ASP A 472 -26.67 -4.99 -7.86
N ILE A 473 -26.91 -3.71 -8.17
CA ILE A 473 -27.33 -2.71 -7.19
C ILE A 473 -28.79 -2.84 -6.77
N ALA A 474 -29.69 -3.24 -7.66
CA ALA A 474 -31.11 -3.35 -7.33
C ALA A 474 -31.34 -4.58 -6.43
N ARG A 475 -30.72 -5.71 -6.78
CA ARG A 475 -30.62 -6.90 -5.96
C ARG A 475 -29.98 -6.59 -4.61
N TYR A 476 -28.85 -5.89 -4.60
CA TYR A 476 -28.16 -5.47 -3.37
C TYR A 476 -29.10 -4.66 -2.48
N ARG A 477 -29.72 -3.60 -3.01
CA ARG A 477 -30.69 -2.75 -2.28
C ARG A 477 -31.87 -3.57 -1.73
N ALA A 478 -32.41 -4.49 -2.52
CA ALA A 478 -33.51 -5.36 -2.09
C ALA A 478 -33.10 -6.31 -0.96
N VAL A 479 -31.87 -6.82 -0.97
CA VAL A 479 -31.31 -7.62 0.13
C VAL A 479 -31.16 -6.76 1.38
N ILE A 480 -30.59 -5.55 1.27
CA ILE A 480 -30.43 -4.63 2.40
C ILE A 480 -31.79 -4.27 3.00
N ARG A 481 -32.79 -3.92 2.17
CA ARG A 481 -34.16 -3.64 2.64
C ARG A 481 -34.76 -4.82 3.40
N ARG A 482 -34.68 -6.04 2.87
CA ARG A 482 -35.17 -7.24 3.58
C ARG A 482 -34.54 -7.39 4.96
N VAL A 483 -33.23 -7.17 5.07
CA VAL A 483 -32.54 -7.26 6.36
C VAL A 483 -33.07 -6.22 7.36
N LEU A 484 -33.27 -4.97 6.90
CA LEU A 484 -33.81 -3.88 7.69
C LEU A 484 -35.27 -4.14 8.10
N ASP A 485 -36.08 -4.71 7.20
CA ASP A 485 -37.47 -5.12 7.43
C ASP A 485 -37.60 -6.44 8.20
N SER A 486 -36.49 -6.97 8.70
CA SER A 486 -36.43 -8.24 9.44
C SER A 486 -36.92 -9.48 8.70
N GLN A 487 -36.81 -9.47 7.38
CA GLN A 487 -37.10 -10.60 6.51
C GLN A 487 -35.87 -11.49 6.26
N PRO A 488 -36.05 -12.76 5.85
CA PRO A 488 -34.95 -13.65 5.50
C PRO A 488 -34.14 -13.16 4.28
N VAL A 489 -32.80 -13.25 4.37
CA VAL A 489 -31.85 -12.75 3.36
C VAL A 489 -31.91 -13.54 2.05
N ARG A 490 -32.20 -14.85 2.12
CA ARG A 490 -32.19 -15.79 0.97
C ARG A 490 -30.87 -15.75 0.18
N ARG A 491 -29.77 -16.09 0.85
CA ARG A 491 -28.41 -16.16 0.29
C ARG A 491 -28.25 -17.25 -0.79
N ASP A 492 -27.31 -17.03 -1.72
CA ASP A 492 -26.96 -17.99 -2.78
C ASP A 492 -25.85 -18.97 -2.34
N ALA A 493 -24.95 -18.50 -1.45
CA ALA A 493 -23.79 -19.22 -0.96
C ALA A 493 -23.47 -18.86 0.50
N GLY A 494 -22.30 -19.25 1.01
CA GLY A 494 -21.80 -18.90 2.35
C GLY A 494 -22.40 -19.70 3.51
N SER A 495 -21.94 -19.42 4.73
CA SER A 495 -22.39 -20.07 5.98
C SER A 495 -23.47 -19.26 6.70
N ALA A 496 -24.19 -19.91 7.64
CA ALA A 496 -25.15 -19.22 8.51
C ALA A 496 -24.48 -18.16 9.40
N ASP A 497 -23.23 -18.38 9.81
CA ASP A 497 -22.45 -17.40 10.58
C ASP A 497 -22.17 -16.13 9.76
N GLN A 498 -21.80 -16.29 8.48
CA GLN A 498 -21.59 -15.17 7.55
C GLN A 498 -22.89 -14.39 7.30
N GLU A 499 -24.02 -15.09 7.19
CA GLU A 499 -25.34 -14.46 7.08
C GLU A 499 -25.69 -13.67 8.34
N ALA A 500 -25.47 -14.24 9.52
CA ALA A 500 -25.72 -13.56 10.80
C ALA A 500 -24.84 -12.31 10.96
N GLU A 501 -23.57 -12.39 10.57
CA GLU A 501 -22.64 -11.26 10.57
C GLU A 501 -23.07 -10.17 9.58
N PHE A 502 -23.49 -10.56 8.37
CA PHE A 502 -24.02 -9.63 7.37
C PHE A 502 -25.28 -8.92 7.88
N VAL A 503 -26.22 -9.67 8.45
CA VAL A 503 -27.45 -9.12 9.05
C VAL A 503 -27.11 -8.14 10.17
N ALA A 504 -26.15 -8.49 11.04
CA ALA A 504 -25.70 -7.61 12.11
C ALA A 504 -25.10 -6.31 11.57
N ALA A 505 -24.20 -6.39 10.57
CA ALA A 505 -23.56 -5.22 9.97
C ALA A 505 -24.56 -4.30 9.25
N VAL A 506 -25.53 -4.86 8.54
CA VAL A 506 -26.57 -4.07 7.86
C VAL A 506 -27.48 -3.36 8.87
N ARG A 507 -27.84 -4.02 9.97
CA ARG A 507 -28.71 -3.46 11.01
C ARG A 507 -28.00 -2.47 11.94
N GLU A 508 -26.67 -2.53 12.00
CA GLU A 508 -25.87 -1.64 12.84
C GLU A 508 -26.08 -0.18 12.40
N GLN A 509 -26.63 0.63 13.31
CA GLN A 509 -26.79 2.06 13.11
C GLN A 509 -25.58 2.78 13.71
N THR A 510 -24.93 3.60 12.90
CA THR A 510 -23.67 4.28 13.25
C THR A 510 -23.85 5.76 13.60
N ASP A 511 -25.03 6.31 13.35
CA ASP A 511 -25.36 7.74 13.58
C ASP A 511 -26.75 7.92 14.21
N THR A 512 -27.10 9.14 14.60
CA THR A 512 -28.44 9.47 15.13
C THR A 512 -29.54 9.34 14.09
N GLU A 513 -29.20 9.55 12.82
CA GLU A 513 -30.10 9.32 11.69
C GLU A 513 -29.96 7.90 11.14
N ASP A 514 -31.06 7.35 10.62
CA ASP A 514 -31.03 6.03 9.96
C ASP A 514 -30.51 6.15 8.52
N THR A 515 -29.18 6.16 8.38
CA THR A 515 -28.50 6.16 7.09
C THR A 515 -28.25 4.75 6.55
N ARG A 516 -28.81 3.70 7.17
CA ARG A 516 -28.27 2.33 6.99
C ARG A 516 -28.34 1.82 5.55
N LEU A 517 -29.50 1.98 4.92
CA LEU A 517 -29.70 1.62 3.51
C LEU A 517 -28.80 2.45 2.59
N ALA A 518 -28.69 3.74 2.88
CA ALA A 518 -27.96 4.71 2.07
C ALA A 518 -26.45 4.46 2.08
N ASP A 519 -25.87 4.19 3.25
CA ASP A 519 -24.45 3.88 3.40
C ASP A 519 -24.08 2.59 2.68
N ALA A 520 -24.95 1.59 2.77
CA ALA A 520 -24.78 0.31 2.08
C ALA A 520 -24.79 0.53 0.56
N VAL A 521 -25.80 1.22 0.03
CA VAL A 521 -25.93 1.53 -1.41
C VAL A 521 -24.74 2.34 -1.92
N LEU A 522 -24.31 3.37 -1.19
CA LEU A 522 -23.13 4.14 -1.53
C LEU A 522 -21.85 3.28 -1.52
N GLY A 523 -21.70 2.41 -0.52
CA GLY A 523 -20.60 1.45 -0.44
C GLY A 523 -20.56 0.53 -1.65
N PHE A 524 -21.70 0.00 -2.08
CA PHE A 524 -21.80 -0.81 -3.29
C PHE A 524 -21.40 -0.04 -4.56
N HIS A 525 -21.86 1.20 -4.71
CA HIS A 525 -21.47 2.02 -5.86
C HIS A 525 -19.97 2.28 -5.91
N MET A 526 -19.36 2.61 -4.78
CA MET A 526 -17.92 2.83 -4.71
C MET A 526 -17.14 1.55 -5.01
N ALA A 527 -17.60 0.40 -4.47
CA ALA A 527 -17.04 -0.90 -4.79
C ALA A 527 -17.18 -1.23 -6.30
N ASN A 528 -18.31 -0.89 -6.93
CA ASN A 528 -18.54 -1.15 -8.35
C ASN A 528 -17.67 -0.28 -9.26
N VAL A 529 -17.42 0.98 -8.88
CA VAL A 529 -16.44 1.84 -9.56
C VAL A 529 -15.06 1.19 -9.51
N ILE A 530 -14.60 0.77 -8.32
CA ILE A 530 -13.29 0.12 -8.16
C ILE A 530 -13.22 -1.17 -8.98
N ARG A 531 -14.30 -1.97 -8.99
CA ARG A 531 -14.41 -3.19 -9.80
C ARG A 531 -14.28 -2.91 -11.29
N ALA A 532 -14.92 -1.86 -11.81
CA ALA A 532 -14.82 -1.47 -13.22
C ALA A 532 -13.37 -1.12 -13.60
N TYR A 533 -12.64 -0.39 -12.75
CA TYR A 533 -11.22 -0.11 -12.97
C TYR A 533 -10.34 -1.36 -12.90
N SER A 534 -10.67 -2.30 -12.02
CA SER A 534 -9.96 -3.59 -11.91
C SER A 534 -10.15 -4.45 -13.16
N MET A 535 -11.38 -4.56 -13.65
CA MET A 535 -11.69 -5.23 -14.91
C MET A 535 -11.01 -4.55 -16.11
N ALA A 536 -10.79 -3.23 -16.03
CA ALA A 536 -10.09 -2.47 -17.05
C ALA A 536 -8.55 -2.68 -17.06
N ALA A 537 -8.00 -3.44 -16.10
CA ALA A 537 -6.57 -3.64 -15.90
C ALA A 537 -5.74 -2.32 -15.80
N ARG A 538 -6.37 -1.23 -15.37
CA ARG A 538 -5.79 0.14 -15.34
C ARG A 538 -5.25 0.57 -13.96
N ILE A 539 -5.07 -0.33 -13.01
CA ILE A 539 -4.98 0.08 -11.61
C ILE A 539 -3.60 0.57 -11.15
N ASP A 540 -3.59 1.86 -10.80
CA ASP A 540 -3.15 2.39 -9.51
C ASP A 540 -4.39 2.90 -8.72
N LEU A 541 -4.58 2.43 -7.49
CA LEU A 541 -5.77 2.67 -6.65
C LEU A 541 -5.65 3.92 -5.75
N GLU A 542 -4.45 4.44 -5.53
CA GLU A 542 -4.21 5.54 -4.59
C GLU A 542 -4.69 6.90 -5.14
N PRO A 543 -4.40 7.28 -6.41
CA PRO A 543 -4.89 8.55 -6.97
C PRO A 543 -6.42 8.63 -6.99
N LEU A 544 -7.06 7.48 -7.18
CA LEU A 544 -8.52 7.37 -7.25
C LEU A 544 -9.17 7.45 -5.87
N ALA A 545 -8.52 6.91 -4.83
CA ALA A 545 -8.99 7.01 -3.45
C ALA A 545 -8.66 8.38 -2.82
N ALA A 546 -7.59 9.03 -3.30
CA ALA A 546 -7.05 10.27 -2.78
C ALA A 546 -7.75 11.53 -3.30
N ASP A 547 -8.42 11.50 -4.44
CA ASP A 547 -8.95 12.71 -5.05
C ASP A 547 -10.46 12.93 -4.80
N ARG A 548 -10.80 14.01 -4.08
CA ARG A 548 -12.19 14.46 -3.88
C ARG A 548 -12.62 15.57 -4.85
N ASP A 549 -11.70 16.26 -5.54
CA ASP A 549 -12.03 17.50 -6.28
C ASP A 549 -11.23 17.79 -7.58
N ALA A 550 -10.25 16.98 -8.02
CA ALA A 550 -9.50 17.24 -9.26
C ALA A 550 -10.25 16.83 -10.55
N LEU A 551 -11.54 17.19 -10.62
CA LEU A 551 -12.33 17.15 -11.85
C LEU A 551 -12.00 18.30 -12.83
N GLY A 552 -10.86 18.99 -12.72
CA GLY A 552 -10.64 20.19 -13.53
C GLY A 552 -9.23 20.69 -13.83
N ALA A 553 -8.13 20.19 -13.26
CA ALA A 553 -6.83 20.79 -13.57
C ALA A 553 -5.65 19.83 -13.41
N VAL A 554 -4.61 20.10 -14.21
CA VAL A 554 -3.25 19.52 -14.23
C VAL A 554 -3.04 18.41 -15.28
N ALA A 555 -2.65 18.85 -16.48
CA ALA A 555 -1.84 18.07 -17.41
C ALA A 555 -0.36 18.49 -17.24
N CYS A 556 0.56 17.52 -17.26
CA CYS A 556 1.99 17.78 -17.27
C CYS A 556 2.38 18.56 -18.53
N GLY A 557 2.75 19.85 -18.39
CA GLY A 557 3.36 20.56 -19.50
C GLY A 557 3.54 22.07 -19.43
N THR A 558 3.22 22.80 -18.34
CA THR A 558 3.79 24.11 -17.92
C THR A 558 3.13 24.56 -16.60
N PRO A 559 3.75 25.44 -15.79
CA PRO A 559 3.78 25.32 -14.34
C PRO A 559 2.40 25.54 -13.71
N ALA A 560 2.12 24.75 -12.69
CA ALA A 560 1.02 24.99 -11.77
C ALA A 560 1.24 26.33 -11.06
N GLY A 561 0.73 27.40 -11.66
CA GLY A 561 0.44 28.63 -10.94
C GLY A 561 -0.62 28.31 -9.89
N GLU A 562 -0.19 28.35 -8.62
CA GLU A 562 -0.98 28.37 -7.39
C GLU A 562 -2.49 28.23 -7.58
N ALA A 563 -2.97 26.98 -7.63
CA ALA A 563 -4.34 26.70 -7.20
C ALA A 563 -4.33 26.73 -5.67
N GLY A 564 -4.44 27.94 -5.11
CA GLY A 564 -4.65 28.13 -3.69
C GLY A 564 -5.87 27.33 -3.22
N VAL A 565 -5.65 26.52 -2.18
CA VAL A 565 -6.64 25.66 -1.48
C VAL A 565 -7.75 26.50 -0.79
N SER A 566 -7.77 27.82 -0.96
CA SER A 566 -8.77 28.73 -0.39
C SER A 566 -10.10 28.78 -1.15
N ARG A 567 -10.37 27.87 -2.10
CA ARG A 567 -11.67 27.78 -2.81
C ARG A 567 -12.24 26.36 -2.90
N ALA A 568 -11.98 25.50 -1.91
CA ALA A 568 -12.76 24.29 -1.72
C ALA A 568 -14.23 24.67 -1.41
N GLY A 569 -15.09 24.65 -2.44
CA GLY A 569 -16.52 24.75 -2.24
C GLY A 569 -17.00 23.46 -1.61
N VAL A 570 -17.32 23.51 -0.31
CA VAL A 570 -17.84 22.40 0.50
C VAL A 570 -19.17 21.93 -0.09
N ASN A 571 -19.15 20.92 -0.96
CA ASN A 571 -20.35 20.20 -1.37
C ASN A 571 -20.35 18.83 -0.69
N THR A 572 -21.24 18.66 0.28
CA THR A 572 -21.33 17.47 1.14
C THR A 572 -22.01 16.31 0.40
N LEU A 573 -21.35 15.16 0.24
CA LEU A 573 -22.01 13.94 -0.27
C LEU A 573 -23.02 13.44 0.75
N GLY A 574 -24.21 13.00 0.35
CA GLY A 574 -25.21 12.51 1.29
C GLY A 574 -26.63 12.78 0.81
N TRP A 575 -27.58 12.80 1.73
CA TRP A 575 -28.97 13.06 1.41
C TRP A 575 -29.24 14.54 1.22
N TYR A 576 -29.99 14.81 0.17
CA TYR A 576 -30.51 16.11 -0.14
C TYR A 576 -32.03 15.98 -0.25
N ARG A 577 -32.76 16.90 0.38
CA ARG A 577 -34.21 16.96 0.35
C ARG A 577 -34.67 18.27 -0.29
N TYR A 578 -35.72 18.13 -1.08
CA TYR A 578 -36.46 19.24 -1.65
C TYR A 578 -37.88 19.18 -1.10
N ASP A 579 -38.26 20.17 -0.29
CA ASP A 579 -39.64 20.31 0.16
C ASP A 579 -40.51 20.78 -1.01
N LEU A 580 -41.53 19.99 -1.36
CA LEU A 580 -42.42 20.30 -2.48
C LEU A 580 -43.39 21.45 -2.16
N ALA A 581 -43.56 21.82 -0.88
CA ALA A 581 -44.27 23.04 -0.50
C ALA A 581 -43.56 24.31 -1.01
N ASP A 582 -42.22 24.28 -1.02
CA ASP A 582 -41.37 25.37 -1.53
C ASP A 582 -41.18 25.32 -3.06
N TYR A 583 -41.76 24.32 -3.74
CA TYR A 583 -41.53 24.12 -5.17
C TYR A 583 -42.12 25.23 -6.02
N ARG A 584 -41.22 26.03 -6.62
CA ARG A 584 -41.55 26.94 -7.71
C ARG A 584 -41.29 26.24 -9.03
N TYR A 585 -42.31 26.20 -9.89
CA TYR A 585 -42.20 25.65 -11.23
C TYR A 585 -41.05 26.30 -11.99
N ARG A 586 -40.11 25.47 -12.46
CA ARG A 586 -38.96 25.88 -13.26
C ARG A 586 -38.92 25.05 -14.52
N VAL A 587 -38.99 25.70 -15.67
CA VAL A 587 -38.72 25.05 -16.95
C VAL A 587 -37.20 25.00 -17.12
N VAL A 588 -36.63 23.80 -17.02
CA VAL A 588 -35.22 23.57 -17.38
C VAL A 588 -35.20 23.06 -18.80
N LEU A 589 -34.88 23.95 -19.73
CA LEU A 589 -34.70 23.61 -21.14
C LEU A 589 -33.28 23.07 -21.35
N PRO A 590 -33.12 21.82 -21.80
CA PRO A 590 -31.84 21.35 -22.30
C PRO A 590 -31.40 22.19 -23.51
N HIS A 591 -30.11 22.23 -23.78
CA HIS A 591 -29.56 22.91 -24.96
C HIS A 591 -28.54 22.02 -25.68
N GLU A 592 -28.49 22.15 -26.99
CA GLU A 592 -27.47 21.54 -27.86
C GLU A 592 -26.31 22.54 -28.00
N ARG A 593 -25.06 22.05 -27.91
CA ARG A 593 -23.90 22.86 -28.32
C ARG A 593 -23.78 22.88 -29.83
N ARG A 594 -23.67 24.07 -30.42
CA ARG A 594 -23.35 24.28 -31.83
C ARG A 594 -22.19 25.27 -31.94
N HIS A 595 -21.17 24.92 -32.70
CA HIS A 595 -19.94 25.69 -32.87
C HIS A 595 -19.29 26.13 -31.54
N GLY A 596 -19.27 25.22 -30.56
CA GLY A 596 -18.72 25.50 -29.22
C GLY A 596 -19.57 26.43 -28.33
N THR A 597 -20.72 26.91 -28.82
CA THR A 597 -21.64 27.78 -28.07
C THR A 597 -22.96 27.06 -27.72
N PRO A 598 -23.57 27.34 -26.56
CA PRO A 598 -24.93 26.89 -26.26
C PRO A 598 -25.91 27.49 -27.27
N SER A 599 -26.58 26.65 -28.07
CA SER A 599 -27.66 27.10 -28.94
C SER A 599 -29.01 26.89 -28.24
N THR A 600 -29.77 27.98 -28.08
CA THR A 600 -31.18 27.94 -27.68
C THR A 600 -32.12 27.77 -28.87
N LEU A 601 -31.60 27.95 -30.10
CA LEU A 601 -32.30 27.69 -31.35
C LEU A 601 -32.09 26.21 -31.69
N VAL A 602 -33.11 25.40 -31.39
CA VAL A 602 -33.11 23.98 -31.66
C VAL A 602 -34.20 23.72 -32.71
N ASP A 603 -33.83 23.14 -33.83
CA ASP A 603 -34.75 22.85 -34.95
C ASP A 603 -35.78 21.77 -34.58
N GLU A 604 -35.52 21.00 -33.52
CA GLU A 604 -36.40 19.96 -32.99
C GLU A 604 -36.56 20.09 -31.46
N PRO A 605 -37.77 19.90 -30.91
CA PRO A 605 -38.02 20.04 -29.48
C PRO A 605 -37.49 18.85 -28.68
N PHE A 606 -37.09 19.10 -27.43
CA PHE A 606 -36.88 18.06 -26.44
C PHE A 606 -38.23 17.51 -25.98
N VAL A 607 -38.36 16.18 -25.92
CA VAL A 607 -39.56 15.49 -25.43
C VAL A 607 -39.20 14.79 -24.14
N ILE A 608 -40.00 14.96 -23.08
CA ILE A 608 -39.80 14.26 -21.81
C ILE A 608 -40.98 13.32 -21.61
N SER A 609 -40.70 12.03 -21.35
CA SER A 609 -41.72 11.05 -20.98
C SER A 609 -41.47 10.51 -19.58
N VAL A 610 -42.55 10.03 -18.97
CA VAL A 610 -42.50 9.25 -17.73
C VAL A 610 -43.03 7.87 -18.06
N SER A 611 -42.25 6.85 -17.71
CA SER A 611 -42.61 5.46 -17.92
C SER A 611 -42.61 4.75 -16.56
N THR A 612 -43.65 3.95 -16.35
CA THR A 612 -43.87 3.10 -15.19
C THR A 612 -43.93 1.64 -15.62
N ARG A 613 -44.15 0.71 -14.68
CA ARG A 613 -44.32 -0.72 -14.98
C ARG A 613 -45.43 -1.03 -16.00
N GLU A 614 -46.38 -0.11 -16.19
CA GLU A 614 -47.50 -0.28 -17.12
C GLU A 614 -47.08 -0.01 -18.57
N ASP A 615 -46.00 0.74 -18.77
CA ASP A 615 -45.47 1.18 -20.06
C ASP A 615 -44.46 0.17 -20.64
N THR A 616 -44.95 -1.04 -20.94
CA THR A 616 -44.11 -2.20 -21.32
C THR A 616 -43.20 -1.97 -22.52
N SER A 617 -43.67 -1.23 -23.54
CA SER A 617 -42.91 -0.88 -24.74
C SER A 617 -41.74 0.03 -24.40
N ASP A 618 -41.98 1.03 -23.54
CA ASP A 618 -40.98 2.02 -23.17
C ASP A 618 -39.90 1.39 -22.29
N ILE A 619 -40.30 0.56 -21.32
CA ILE A 619 -39.36 -0.21 -20.49
C ILE A 619 -38.45 -1.07 -21.38
N THR A 620 -39.02 -1.76 -22.36
CA THR A 620 -38.24 -2.63 -23.26
C THR A 620 -37.27 -1.82 -24.11
N ALA A 621 -37.70 -0.68 -24.66
CA ALA A 621 -36.84 0.21 -25.44
C ALA A 621 -35.70 0.81 -24.58
N LEU A 622 -36.00 1.21 -23.35
CA LEU A 622 -35.01 1.74 -22.41
C LEU A 622 -33.95 0.70 -22.03
N ARG A 623 -34.31 -0.58 -21.89
CA ARG A 623 -33.33 -1.65 -21.61
C ARG A 623 -32.30 -1.78 -22.71
N VAL A 624 -32.75 -1.77 -23.96
CA VAL A 624 -31.86 -1.82 -25.12
C VAL A 624 -30.92 -0.61 -25.10
N GLU A 625 -31.45 0.59 -24.84
CA GLU A 625 -30.63 1.81 -24.79
C GLU A 625 -29.65 1.82 -23.60
N MET A 626 -30.05 1.38 -22.41
CA MET A 626 -29.16 1.30 -21.24
C MET A 626 -28.02 0.33 -21.49
N TYR A 627 -28.28 -0.82 -22.12
CA TYR A 627 -27.25 -1.76 -22.51
C TYR A 627 -26.26 -1.14 -23.52
N GLU A 628 -26.76 -0.43 -24.55
CA GLU A 628 -25.92 0.31 -25.50
C GLU A 628 -25.08 1.40 -24.80
N TRP A 629 -25.62 2.09 -23.81
CA TRP A 629 -24.87 3.08 -23.03
C TRP A 629 -23.83 2.41 -22.13
N GLN A 630 -24.13 1.28 -21.51
CA GLN A 630 -23.15 0.47 -20.76
C GLN A 630 -21.97 0.12 -21.67
N LEU A 631 -22.24 -0.40 -22.88
CA LEU A 631 -21.21 -0.75 -23.84
C LEU A 631 -20.35 0.47 -24.22
N ARG A 632 -20.96 1.62 -24.51
CA ARG A 632 -20.23 2.85 -24.85
C ARG A 632 -19.41 3.43 -23.69
N TYR A 633 -19.95 3.44 -22.47
CA TYR A 633 -19.20 3.82 -21.28
C TYR A 633 -18.04 2.85 -21.01
N MET A 634 -18.27 1.54 -21.21
CA MET A 634 -17.23 0.52 -21.07
C MET A 634 -16.15 0.63 -22.16
N GLN A 635 -16.53 0.92 -23.40
CA GLN A 635 -15.57 1.20 -24.49
C GLN A 635 -14.73 2.44 -24.19
N ALA A 636 -15.32 3.47 -23.57
CA ALA A 636 -14.59 4.65 -23.14
C ALA A 636 -13.60 4.36 -22.00
N LEU A 637 -13.92 3.41 -21.10
CA LEU A 637 -12.99 2.89 -20.10
C LEU A 637 -11.88 2.01 -20.71
N LEU A 638 -12.19 1.29 -21.79
CA LEU A 638 -11.35 0.27 -22.42
C LEU A 638 -11.05 0.55 -23.91
N PRO A 639 -10.47 1.71 -24.26
CA PRO A 639 -10.11 2.01 -25.64
C PRO A 639 -9.12 0.98 -26.18
N GLY A 640 -9.52 0.27 -27.22
CA GLY A 640 -8.70 -0.74 -27.92
C GLY A 640 -9.10 -2.19 -27.66
N ILE A 641 -9.96 -2.48 -26.67
CA ILE A 641 -10.56 -3.80 -26.51
C ILE A 641 -11.84 -3.86 -27.34
N ARG A 642 -11.89 -4.72 -28.37
CA ARG A 642 -13.14 -5.01 -29.09
C ARG A 642 -14.05 -5.77 -28.15
N ILE A 643 -15.03 -5.09 -27.58
CA ILE A 643 -16.10 -5.75 -26.83
C ILE A 643 -16.99 -6.45 -27.87
N PRO A 644 -17.17 -7.78 -27.80
CA PRO A 644 -18.01 -8.48 -28.75
C PRO A 644 -19.45 -7.97 -28.63
N THR A 645 -19.91 -7.28 -29.66
CA THR A 645 -21.32 -6.94 -29.85
C THR A 645 -22.06 -8.22 -30.24
N HIS A 646 -22.38 -9.08 -29.26
CA HIS A 646 -23.22 -10.23 -29.54
C HIS A 646 -24.67 -9.79 -29.69
N GLY A 647 -25.19 -9.92 -30.92
CA GLY A 647 -26.61 -10.04 -31.16
C GLY A 647 -27.16 -11.22 -30.35
N PHE A 648 -28.27 -10.96 -29.67
CA PHE A 648 -28.91 -11.90 -28.75
C PHE A 648 -29.49 -13.10 -29.53
N GLN A 649 -28.94 -14.31 -29.33
CA GLN A 649 -29.66 -15.58 -29.51
C GLN A 649 -29.40 -16.48 -28.29
N PRO A 650 -30.45 -17.09 -27.68
CA PRO A 650 -30.31 -17.86 -26.46
C PRO A 650 -30.01 -19.33 -26.78
N GLU A 651 -28.75 -19.69 -26.96
CA GLU A 651 -28.25 -21.07 -26.78
C GLU A 651 -26.72 -21.05 -26.78
N LEU A 652 -26.10 -21.51 -25.68
CA LEU A 652 -24.65 -21.56 -25.48
C LEU A 652 -24.12 -22.90 -26.01
N PRO A 653 -23.05 -22.93 -26.83
CA PRO A 653 -22.15 -24.06 -26.89
C PRO A 653 -20.90 -23.84 -26.00
N GLU A 654 -20.40 -24.94 -25.44
CA GLU A 654 -19.25 -25.03 -24.55
C GLU A 654 -17.93 -24.50 -25.17
N PRO A 655 -16.98 -24.01 -24.35
CA PRO A 655 -15.75 -23.43 -24.84
C PRO A 655 -14.76 -24.52 -25.28
N ALA A 656 -14.37 -24.47 -26.56
CA ALA A 656 -13.20 -25.20 -27.06
C ALA A 656 -11.90 -24.43 -26.75
N ASP A 657 -10.86 -25.19 -26.44
CA ASP A 657 -9.51 -24.77 -26.08
C ASP A 657 -8.91 -23.71 -27.03
N VAL A 658 -8.45 -22.59 -26.44
CA VAL A 658 -7.58 -21.63 -27.13
C VAL A 658 -6.26 -21.50 -26.37
N SER A 659 -5.17 -21.90 -27.03
CA SER A 659 -3.79 -21.81 -26.54
C SER A 659 -3.30 -20.36 -26.35
N PRO A 660 -2.39 -20.10 -25.38
CA PRO A 660 -1.95 -18.76 -25.04
C PRO A 660 -0.63 -18.39 -25.74
N THR A 661 -0.68 -17.60 -26.82
CA THR A 661 0.54 -16.99 -27.37
C THR A 661 0.29 -15.57 -27.90
N THR A 662 0.19 -14.57 -27.00
CA THR A 662 0.82 -13.23 -27.17
C THR A 662 0.66 -12.38 -25.90
N PRO A 663 1.73 -11.80 -25.32
CA PRO A 663 1.61 -10.82 -24.25
C PRO A 663 1.36 -9.42 -24.84
N LEU A 664 0.12 -8.92 -24.72
CA LEU A 664 -0.20 -7.51 -24.97
C LEU A 664 0.00 -6.71 -23.68
N SER A 665 1.18 -6.11 -23.52
CA SER A 665 1.34 -4.93 -22.65
C SER A 665 1.11 -3.68 -23.49
N PRO A 666 0.13 -2.81 -23.19
CA PRO A 666 0.01 -1.54 -23.90
C PRO A 666 1.03 -0.53 -23.33
N PRO A 667 1.77 0.21 -24.18
CA PRO A 667 2.64 1.29 -23.72
C PRO A 667 1.78 2.47 -23.21
N CYS A 668 2.28 3.25 -22.24
CA CYS A 668 1.74 4.57 -21.93
C CYS A 668 1.70 5.43 -23.20
N ARG A 669 0.53 5.51 -23.84
CA ARG A 669 0.21 6.43 -24.92
C ARG A 669 0.13 7.84 -24.34
N ARG A 670 0.71 8.82 -25.03
CA ARG A 670 0.72 10.26 -24.67
C ARG A 670 -0.63 10.94 -24.92
N ASP A 671 -1.66 10.15 -25.19
CA ASP A 671 -2.91 10.56 -25.82
C ASP A 671 -4.13 10.39 -24.87
N LEU A 672 -3.90 10.12 -23.58
CA LEU A 672 -4.98 9.86 -22.60
C LEU A 672 -5.06 10.96 -21.50
N PRO A 673 -5.77 12.08 -21.76
CA PRO A 673 -6.19 13.04 -20.72
C PRO A 673 -7.44 12.52 -19.97
N HIS A 674 -7.40 11.32 -19.39
CA HIS A 674 -8.63 10.54 -19.13
C HIS A 674 -9.08 10.35 -17.68
N ALA A 675 -8.41 10.83 -16.63
CA ALA A 675 -8.87 10.55 -15.26
C ALA A 675 -10.34 10.99 -15.02
N GLY A 676 -10.71 12.20 -15.47
CA GLY A 676 -12.10 12.69 -15.42
C GLY A 676 -13.04 11.92 -16.36
N ARG A 677 -12.59 11.60 -17.58
CA ARG A 677 -13.40 10.85 -18.56
C ARG A 677 -13.63 9.40 -18.12
N ASP A 678 -12.62 8.74 -17.57
CA ASP A 678 -12.66 7.39 -17.02
C ASP A 678 -13.56 7.36 -15.78
N PHE A 679 -13.47 8.36 -14.90
CA PHE A 679 -14.37 8.44 -13.74
C PHE A 679 -15.82 8.64 -14.17
N LEU A 680 -16.07 9.55 -15.12
CA LEU A 680 -17.39 9.75 -15.72
C LEU A 680 -17.87 8.49 -16.44
N ALA A 681 -16.98 7.75 -17.09
CA ALA A 681 -17.30 6.50 -17.76
C ALA A 681 -17.60 5.36 -16.77
N ALA A 682 -16.84 5.23 -15.68
CA ALA A 682 -17.08 4.25 -14.62
C ALA A 682 -18.37 4.55 -13.85
N THR A 683 -18.61 5.82 -13.54
CA THR A 683 -19.85 6.27 -12.89
C THR A 683 -21.04 6.09 -13.81
N GLY A 684 -20.92 6.50 -15.08
CA GLY A 684 -21.93 6.30 -16.11
C GLY A 684 -22.26 4.83 -16.31
N TYR A 685 -21.25 3.97 -16.42
CA TYR A 685 -21.39 2.52 -16.48
C TYR A 685 -22.11 1.94 -15.25
N SER A 686 -21.72 2.35 -14.04
CA SER A 686 -22.39 1.88 -12.83
C SER A 686 -23.85 2.33 -12.74
N MET A 687 -24.17 3.55 -13.19
CA MET A 687 -25.54 4.06 -13.19
C MET A 687 -26.39 3.38 -14.26
N THR A 688 -25.86 3.16 -15.46
CA THR A 688 -26.60 2.45 -16.52
C THR A 688 -26.81 0.97 -16.19
N GLN A 689 -25.91 0.32 -15.46
CA GLN A 689 -26.16 -1.01 -14.89
C GLN A 689 -27.32 -0.99 -13.90
N GLY A 690 -27.33 -0.02 -12.98
CA GLY A 690 -28.40 0.07 -12.01
C GLY A 690 -29.78 0.36 -12.61
N ILE A 691 -29.84 1.19 -13.66
CA ILE A 691 -31.09 1.46 -14.38
C ILE A 691 -31.51 0.23 -15.22
N ASP A 692 -30.59 -0.43 -15.94
CA ASP A 692 -30.94 -1.64 -16.71
C ASP A 692 -31.48 -2.75 -15.81
N ASP A 693 -30.88 -2.96 -14.63
CA ASP A 693 -31.39 -3.98 -13.71
C ASP A 693 -32.76 -3.61 -13.13
N ALA A 694 -32.97 -2.34 -12.76
CA ALA A 694 -34.28 -1.85 -12.36
C ALA A 694 -35.33 -2.07 -13.46
N LEU A 695 -34.97 -1.85 -14.73
CA LEU A 695 -35.85 -2.12 -15.86
C LEU A 695 -36.10 -3.63 -16.09
N ARG A 696 -35.11 -4.50 -15.88
CA ARG A 696 -35.28 -5.97 -15.94
C ARG A 696 -36.27 -6.47 -14.90
N HIS A 697 -36.28 -5.83 -13.74
CA HIS A 697 -37.10 -6.21 -12.61
C HIS A 697 -38.35 -5.33 -12.42
N ALA A 698 -38.64 -4.40 -13.34
CA ALA A 698 -39.76 -3.46 -13.24
C ALA A 698 -41.13 -4.13 -13.04
N TYR A 699 -41.28 -5.40 -13.46
CA TYR A 699 -42.50 -6.18 -13.29
C TYR A 699 -42.57 -6.95 -11.97
N ALA A 700 -41.47 -7.07 -11.23
CA ALA A 700 -41.47 -7.71 -9.94
C ALA A 700 -42.13 -6.80 -8.89
N ARG A 701 -42.91 -7.38 -7.97
CA ARG A 701 -43.66 -6.62 -6.94
C ARG A 701 -42.78 -5.66 -6.13
N THR A 702 -41.51 -6.00 -5.94
CA THR A 702 -40.52 -5.20 -5.21
C THR A 702 -40.18 -3.86 -5.87
N TYR A 703 -40.51 -3.67 -7.16
CA TYR A 703 -40.23 -2.47 -7.96
C TYR A 703 -41.51 -1.80 -8.47
N ALA A 704 -42.64 -2.06 -7.82
CA ALA A 704 -43.93 -1.51 -8.24
C ALA A 704 -44.01 0.02 -8.11
N ASP A 705 -43.10 0.63 -7.34
CA ASP A 705 -42.93 2.06 -7.11
C ASP A 705 -41.94 2.72 -8.08
N SER A 706 -41.35 1.96 -9.00
CA SER A 706 -40.32 2.46 -9.92
C SER A 706 -40.89 3.39 -10.99
N VAL A 707 -40.25 4.54 -11.15
CA VAL A 707 -40.58 5.56 -12.15
C VAL A 707 -39.32 5.92 -12.94
N PHE A 708 -39.44 5.94 -14.26
CA PHE A 708 -38.37 6.31 -15.18
C PHE A 708 -38.75 7.60 -15.92
N VAL A 709 -37.90 8.61 -15.83
CA VAL A 709 -38.10 9.86 -16.59
C VAL A 709 -37.05 9.92 -17.69
N THR A 710 -37.51 9.93 -18.94
CA THR A 710 -36.64 9.90 -20.12
C THR A 710 -36.74 11.20 -20.88
N VAL A 711 -35.59 11.82 -21.14
CA VAL A 711 -35.47 13.00 -22.00
C VAL A 711 -35.00 12.55 -23.36
N PHE A 712 -35.78 12.86 -24.40
CA PHE A 712 -35.49 12.57 -25.79
C PHE A 712 -35.08 13.82 -26.55
N PHE A 713 -34.14 13.65 -27.46
CA PHE A 713 -33.76 14.64 -28.48
C PHE A 713 -33.56 13.92 -29.81
N ARG A 714 -34.16 14.42 -30.89
CA ARG A 714 -34.17 13.74 -32.21
C ARG A 714 -34.61 12.27 -32.13
N ARG A 715 -35.67 12.03 -31.34
CA ARG A 715 -36.25 10.69 -31.04
C ARG A 715 -35.27 9.69 -30.40
N ARG A 716 -34.14 10.16 -29.84
CA ARG A 716 -33.19 9.33 -29.08
C ARG A 716 -33.15 9.73 -27.61
N PRO A 717 -33.10 8.80 -26.66
CA PRO A 717 -32.84 9.12 -25.27
C PRO A 717 -31.50 9.88 -25.14
N VAL A 718 -31.49 10.96 -24.36
CA VAL A 718 -30.28 11.74 -24.06
C VAL A 718 -30.02 11.86 -22.55
N ALA A 719 -31.04 11.60 -21.72
CA ALA A 719 -30.90 11.34 -20.29
C ALA A 719 -32.04 10.45 -19.78
N VAL A 720 -31.73 9.64 -18.77
CA VAL A 720 -32.69 8.80 -18.05
C VAL A 720 -32.48 9.02 -16.55
N LEU A 721 -33.57 9.32 -15.86
CA LEU A 721 -33.64 9.33 -14.40
C LEU A 721 -34.44 8.12 -13.96
N TYR A 722 -33.92 7.41 -12.96
CA TYR A 722 -34.61 6.36 -12.23
C TYR A 722 -34.89 6.83 -10.80
N GLY A 723 -36.15 6.80 -10.41
CA GLY A 723 -36.62 7.13 -9.06
C GLY A 723 -37.70 6.17 -8.59
N GLN A 724 -38.10 6.34 -7.33
CA GLN A 724 -39.22 5.63 -6.72
C GLN A 724 -40.24 6.64 -6.19
N ILE A 725 -41.52 6.38 -6.48
CA ILE A 725 -42.65 7.11 -5.92
C ILE A 725 -43.52 6.07 -5.18
N PRO A 726 -43.56 6.10 -3.84
CA PRO A 726 -44.28 5.10 -3.07
C PRO A 726 -45.79 5.15 -3.36
N VAL A 727 -46.37 3.97 -3.63
CA VAL A 727 -47.80 3.82 -3.96
C VAL A 727 -48.67 3.63 -2.70
N GLY A 728 -48.07 3.54 -1.51
CA GLY A 728 -48.79 3.39 -0.24
C GLY A 728 -47.99 3.89 0.98
N GLY A 729 -48.52 4.91 1.65
CA GLY A 729 -48.10 5.37 2.99
C GLY A 729 -46.85 6.27 3.07
N GLY A 730 -45.98 6.26 2.05
CA GLY A 730 -44.84 7.18 1.98
C GLY A 730 -45.24 8.53 1.41
N THR A 731 -44.71 9.62 1.97
CA THR A 731 -44.93 10.99 1.49
C THR A 731 -43.74 11.56 0.72
N ASP A 732 -42.61 10.86 0.72
CA ASP A 732 -41.39 11.32 0.07
C ASP A 732 -41.06 10.44 -1.13
N ALA A 733 -40.84 11.06 -2.30
CA ALA A 733 -40.29 10.39 -3.47
C ALA A 733 -38.75 10.39 -3.42
N GLU A 734 -38.12 9.39 -4.04
CA GLU A 734 -36.68 9.20 -4.00
C GLU A 734 -36.09 9.16 -5.42
N VAL A 735 -35.09 9.99 -5.70
CA VAL A 735 -34.29 9.91 -6.93
C VAL A 735 -33.10 9.01 -6.66
N LEU A 736 -33.00 7.92 -7.43
CA LEU A 736 -31.98 6.89 -7.23
C LEU A 736 -30.77 7.13 -8.14
N MET A 737 -31.03 7.36 -9.42
CA MET A 737 -29.98 7.50 -10.43
C MET A 737 -30.39 8.48 -11.51
N VAL A 738 -29.44 9.24 -12.02
CA VAL A 738 -29.60 10.05 -13.22
C VAL A 738 -28.38 9.83 -14.09
N VAL A 739 -28.59 9.33 -15.31
CA VAL A 739 -27.51 9.12 -16.26
C VAL A 739 -27.85 9.77 -17.59
N SER A 740 -26.86 10.39 -18.21
CA SER A 740 -26.99 11.00 -19.53
C SER A 740 -26.30 10.15 -20.58
N ALA A 741 -26.65 10.34 -21.85
CA ALA A 741 -26.04 9.57 -22.93
C ALA A 741 -24.51 9.75 -22.92
N PRO A 742 -23.72 8.70 -23.15
CA PRO A 742 -22.26 8.72 -23.06
C PRO A 742 -21.65 9.88 -23.84
N ASP A 743 -22.15 10.13 -25.04
CA ASP A 743 -21.61 11.15 -25.94
C ASP A 743 -21.87 12.59 -25.41
N ASN A 744 -22.79 12.79 -24.48
CA ASN A 744 -23.06 14.10 -23.85
C ASN A 744 -22.24 14.34 -22.57
N VAL A 745 -21.63 13.28 -22.04
CA VAL A 745 -20.90 13.28 -20.77
C VAL A 745 -19.40 13.14 -21.01
N LEU A 746 -18.99 12.20 -21.85
CA LEU A 746 -17.59 11.86 -22.11
C LEU A 746 -16.88 12.88 -23.01
N ASP A 747 -17.66 13.60 -23.81
CA ASP A 747 -17.22 14.71 -24.63
C ASP A 747 -18.26 15.84 -24.54
N PRO A 748 -18.25 16.59 -23.42
CA PRO A 748 -19.30 17.58 -23.15
C PRO A 748 -19.19 18.81 -24.05
N GLU A 749 -18.04 19.00 -24.70
CA GLU A 749 -17.75 20.20 -25.48
C GLU A 749 -18.04 20.04 -26.98
N ARG A 750 -18.18 18.81 -27.49
CA ARG A 750 -18.45 18.56 -28.92
C ARG A 750 -19.74 19.22 -29.40
N ASP A 751 -19.73 19.57 -30.68
CA ASP A 751 -20.94 19.98 -31.37
C ASP A 751 -21.96 18.82 -31.39
N GLY A 752 -23.21 19.14 -31.10
CA GLY A 752 -24.29 18.17 -30.90
C GLY A 752 -24.40 17.61 -29.48
N ALA A 753 -23.48 17.95 -28.55
CA ALA A 753 -23.62 17.54 -27.15
C ALA A 753 -24.83 18.23 -26.50
N VAL A 754 -25.68 17.43 -25.85
CA VAL A 754 -26.82 17.94 -25.09
C VAL A 754 -26.44 18.19 -23.64
N ARG A 755 -26.69 19.41 -23.15
CA ARG A 755 -26.45 19.81 -21.76
C ARG A 755 -27.76 20.13 -21.07
N GLY A 756 -27.83 19.89 -19.76
CA GLY A 756 -29.02 20.15 -18.96
C GLY A 756 -30.11 19.07 -19.04
N ALA A 757 -29.97 18.03 -19.86
CA ALA A 757 -30.97 16.94 -19.98
C ALA A 757 -31.23 16.22 -18.64
N GLY A 758 -30.20 15.89 -17.86
CA GLY A 758 -30.39 15.30 -16.53
C GLY A 758 -31.11 16.22 -15.54
N ALA A 759 -30.86 17.54 -15.62
CA ALA A 759 -31.56 18.53 -14.80
C ALA A 759 -33.03 18.71 -15.24
N ALA A 760 -33.31 18.58 -16.54
CA ALA A 760 -34.67 18.56 -17.06
C ALA A 760 -35.43 17.30 -16.58
N ALA A 761 -34.78 16.13 -16.64
CA ALA A 761 -35.34 14.88 -16.10
C ALA A 761 -35.66 15.00 -14.60
N LEU A 762 -34.75 15.57 -13.81
CA LEU A 762 -34.95 15.81 -12.38
C LEU A 762 -36.12 16.75 -12.11
N ASN A 763 -36.22 17.88 -12.82
CA ASN A 763 -37.34 18.81 -12.63
C ASN A 763 -38.67 18.17 -13.01
N TYR A 764 -38.70 17.38 -14.07
CA TYR A 764 -39.91 16.67 -14.47
C TYR A 764 -40.30 15.58 -13.46
N PHE A 765 -39.33 14.86 -12.89
CA PHE A 765 -39.58 13.91 -11.80
C PHE A 765 -40.19 14.61 -10.57
N ILE A 766 -39.67 15.78 -10.18
CA ILE A 766 -40.20 16.58 -9.07
C ILE A 766 -41.65 17.00 -9.33
N GLN A 767 -41.95 17.42 -10.56
CA GLN A 767 -43.33 17.76 -10.96
C GLN A 767 -44.26 16.55 -10.91
N HIS A 768 -43.79 15.40 -11.42
CA HIS A 768 -44.55 14.17 -11.39
C HIS A 768 -44.80 13.71 -9.95
N ALA A 769 -43.79 13.72 -9.08
CA ALA A 769 -43.92 13.40 -7.66
C ALA A 769 -44.94 14.31 -6.96
N ARG A 770 -44.90 15.61 -7.22
CA ARG A 770 -45.90 16.56 -6.71
C ARG A 770 -47.31 16.23 -7.20
N SER A 771 -47.47 15.88 -8.49
CA SER A 771 -48.77 15.52 -9.04
C SER A 771 -49.35 14.23 -8.42
N GLN A 772 -48.47 13.36 -7.92
CA GLN A 772 -48.82 12.15 -7.18
C GLN A 772 -49.00 12.39 -5.67
N GLY A 773 -49.04 13.65 -5.21
CA GLY A 773 -49.33 14.00 -3.82
C GLY A 773 -48.15 13.86 -2.85
N MET A 774 -46.91 13.77 -3.35
CA MET A 774 -45.73 13.72 -2.48
C MET A 774 -45.48 15.09 -1.81
N THR A 775 -44.89 15.07 -0.62
CA THR A 775 -44.51 16.26 0.17
C THR A 775 -43.05 16.63 0.00
N ALA A 776 -42.18 15.68 -0.36
CA ALA A 776 -40.78 15.97 -0.64
C ALA A 776 -40.19 15.04 -1.70
N VAL A 777 -39.07 15.48 -2.27
CA VAL A 777 -38.20 14.64 -3.10
C VAL A 777 -36.84 14.55 -2.44
N ARG A 778 -36.35 13.34 -2.22
CA ARG A 778 -35.01 13.06 -1.70
C ARG A 778 -34.09 12.57 -2.81
N VAL A 779 -32.83 12.96 -2.77
CA VAL A 779 -31.80 12.46 -3.67
C VAL A 779 -30.52 12.21 -2.89
N GLN A 780 -29.87 11.08 -3.14
CA GLN A 780 -28.56 10.80 -2.57
C GLN A 780 -27.48 11.27 -3.54
N ALA A 781 -26.70 12.28 -3.16
CA ALA A 781 -25.57 12.73 -3.95
C ALA A 781 -24.38 11.78 -3.74
N ILE A 782 -24.20 10.84 -4.68
CA ILE A 782 -23.14 9.81 -4.63
C ILE A 782 -21.83 10.21 -5.32
N SER A 783 -21.77 11.42 -5.92
CA SER A 783 -20.58 11.98 -6.57
C SER A 783 -20.57 13.51 -6.54
N GLY A 784 -19.40 14.14 -6.71
CA GLY A 784 -19.26 15.59 -6.78
C GLY A 784 -20.13 16.27 -7.87
N PRO A 785 -20.29 15.71 -9.07
CA PRO A 785 -21.28 16.22 -10.03
C PRO A 785 -22.73 16.13 -9.55
N ALA A 786 -23.08 15.10 -8.77
CA ALA A 786 -24.43 14.89 -8.24
C ALA A 786 -24.81 15.89 -7.14
N THR A 787 -23.85 16.51 -6.43
CA THR A 787 -24.14 17.55 -5.42
C THR A 787 -24.64 18.87 -6.04
N LYS A 788 -24.56 19.03 -7.37
CA LYS A 788 -25.14 20.18 -8.09
C LYS A 788 -26.66 20.25 -8.04
N VAL A 789 -27.34 19.27 -7.43
CA VAL A 789 -28.78 19.32 -7.08
C VAL A 789 -29.14 20.50 -6.19
N THR A 790 -28.17 21.05 -5.44
CA THR A 790 -28.34 22.31 -4.68
C THR A 790 -28.80 23.47 -5.57
N LYS A 791 -28.35 23.52 -6.84
CA LYS A 791 -28.80 24.53 -7.81
C LYS A 791 -30.29 24.38 -8.19
N ALA A 792 -30.83 23.17 -8.08
CA ALA A 792 -32.26 22.93 -8.26
C ALA A 792 -33.08 23.34 -7.02
N GLY A 793 -32.42 23.67 -5.90
CA GLY A 793 -33.02 24.13 -4.64
C GLY A 793 -33.12 23.05 -3.57
N PHE A 794 -32.48 21.89 -3.77
CA PHE A 794 -32.34 20.89 -2.72
C PHE A 794 -31.44 21.42 -1.61
N ARG A 795 -31.79 21.12 -0.36
CA ARG A 795 -30.97 21.39 0.81
C ARG A 795 -30.42 20.08 1.36
N PHE A 796 -29.26 20.14 1.99
CA PHE A 796 -28.68 18.97 2.63
C PHE A 796 -29.59 18.56 3.81
N ASP A 797 -29.91 17.26 3.95
CA ASP A 797 -30.87 16.80 4.97
C ASP A 797 -30.43 17.23 6.38
N ASP A 798 -29.11 17.17 6.71
CA ASP A 798 -28.59 17.59 8.01
C ASP A 798 -28.61 19.13 8.25
N GLU A 799 -28.99 19.93 7.25
CA GLU A 799 -29.13 21.40 7.34
C GLU A 799 -30.60 21.86 7.45
N LEU A 800 -31.56 20.94 7.33
CA LEU A 800 -33.01 21.16 7.43
C LEU A 800 -33.54 20.75 8.81
#